data_AF-A0A9B0U647-F1
#
_entry.id   AF-A0A9B0U647-F1
#
_cell.length_a   1.000
_cell.length_b   1.000
_cell.length_c   1.000
_cell.angle_alpha   90.00
_cell.angle_beta   90.00
_cell.angle_gamma   90.00
#
_symmetry.space_group_name_H-M   'P 1'
#
loop_
_entity.id
_entity.type
_entity.pdbx_description
1 polymer ?
#
loop_
_entity_poly.entity_id
_entity_poly.type
_entity_poly.pdbx_seq_one_letter_code
_entity_poly.pdbx_strand_id
1 'polypeptide(L)'
;MDSSSSSNSCFSVGSTSPSAVVHLYSKELKKWDEFEDILEERKHVSDLKFAMKCYTPLVYKGIIPCKPSDIKYSVLNSEEIHYIIKQLSKESLQSVDVLREEACEILDEMSHKLRVGAIRFFAFTLSKVFKQIFSKVCVNEEGIQRLQRAVQEHPVVLLPSHRSYVDFLMLSFLLFSYDLPVPVIAAGMDFLGMKMVGELLRMSGAFFMRRTFGGNKLYWAVFSEYVKTMLRNGYAPVEFFLEGTRSRSAKTLTPKFGLLNIVMEPFFKREVFDTYLVPISISYDKILEETLYVYELLGVPKPKESTTGLLKARKILSENFGNIHVYFGDPVSLRSLAAGKMDRSPYNLVPRYIPQKQSENMHAFVTEVAYKMQLLQIENMVLSPWALTVAVLLQNLPSMNFDALVAKTLWLKGLTQAFGGFLTWPDNEPAEEVIQSCLLLHSNIASLVKDTVTLKVDSGASEVVSGLLFQHITLLTCSAYRNQLLNIFVRPSLVAVALQMTPGFRKEDVYSCFCFLRDVFSDEFIFLPGNALKDFEEGCYLLCKSETIQVTTKEILVTEKGNTVLEFLIELFKPFVESYKVICRYLLKEEDCFSEKQYLAGVRKFTSELLDHGCSQCYDVLSSDVQKNALAAFVRLGVVEKKKENNDYILNVNEPAITKLEEMLGCKVPVGKPVTAKL
;
A
#
# COMPACT_ATOMS: atom_id res chain seq x y z
N MET A 1 14.26 65.17 -3.20
CA MET A 1 15.12 66.13 -2.50
C MET A 1 16.21 65.33 -1.81
N ASP A 2 17.08 64.63 -2.54
CA ASP A 2 18.08 65.06 -3.52
C ASP A 2 19.45 64.97 -2.86
N SER A 3 20.18 63.90 -3.19
CA SER A 3 21.62 64.00 -3.40
C SER A 3 22.07 62.87 -4.32
N SER A 4 22.93 63.27 -5.25
CA SER A 4 23.27 62.66 -6.51
C SER A 4 24.62 61.94 -6.50
N SER A 5 24.79 61.08 -7.52
CA SER A 5 26.02 60.75 -8.27
C SER A 5 26.86 59.51 -7.89
N SER A 6 26.68 58.48 -8.74
CA SER A 6 27.64 57.61 -9.45
C SER A 6 29.06 57.37 -8.93
N SER A 7 29.43 56.08 -8.82
CA SER A 7 30.67 55.53 -9.41
C SER A 7 30.59 54.01 -9.63
N ASN A 8 31.08 53.56 -10.78
CA ASN A 8 31.21 52.16 -11.20
C ASN A 8 32.33 51.43 -10.43
N SER A 9 32.12 50.16 -10.06
CA SER A 9 33.21 49.16 -9.98
C SER A 9 32.69 47.71 -10.07
N CYS A 10 33.41 46.89 -10.84
CA CYS A 10 33.21 45.45 -11.03
C CYS A 10 33.74 44.60 -9.86
N PHE A 11 33.31 43.32 -9.84
CA PHE A 11 33.78 42.16 -9.05
C PHE A 11 33.35 42.15 -7.56
N SER A 12 33.02 41.02 -6.90
CA SER A 12 33.40 39.62 -7.13
C SER A 12 32.35 38.63 -6.58
N VAL A 13 32.19 37.50 -7.27
CA VAL A 13 31.50 36.29 -6.81
C VAL A 13 32.20 35.72 -5.58
N GLY A 14 31.54 35.80 -4.43
CA GLY A 14 31.91 35.07 -3.21
C GLY A 14 31.24 33.70 -3.22
N SER A 15 32.07 32.66 -3.32
CA SER A 15 31.72 31.26 -3.47
C SER A 15 31.16 30.63 -2.19
N THR A 16 29.84 30.50 -2.10
CA THR A 16 29.20 29.33 -1.48
C THR A 16 27.98 28.98 -2.32
N SER A 17 28.12 27.88 -3.06
CA SER A 17 27.24 27.50 -4.15
C SER A 17 25.85 27.06 -3.64
N PRO A 18 24.74 27.60 -4.17
CA PRO A 18 23.38 27.06 -3.98
C PRO A 18 23.19 25.66 -4.61
N SER A 19 24.16 25.19 -5.39
CA SER A 19 24.06 23.96 -6.19
C SER A 19 24.20 22.65 -5.39
N ALA A 20 24.60 22.68 -4.11
CA ALA A 20 24.72 21.45 -3.31
C ALA A 20 23.35 20.87 -2.88
N VAL A 21 22.32 21.72 -2.73
CA VAL A 21 20.94 21.27 -2.41
C VAL A 21 20.17 20.94 -3.70
N VAL A 22 20.52 21.60 -4.81
CA VAL A 22 19.93 21.34 -6.14
C VAL A 22 20.37 19.99 -6.70
N HIS A 23 21.56 19.49 -6.36
CA HIS A 23 22.06 18.21 -6.88
C HIS A 23 21.44 16.95 -6.27
N LEU A 24 20.72 17.05 -5.15
CA LEU A 24 20.04 15.90 -4.53
C LEU A 24 18.60 15.67 -5.04
N TYR A 25 18.05 16.64 -5.79
CA TYR A 25 16.67 16.58 -6.28
C TYR A 25 16.50 17.12 -7.71
N SER A 26 17.50 16.90 -8.58
CA SER A 26 17.22 16.87 -10.02
C SER A 26 16.54 15.54 -10.35
N LYS A 27 15.24 15.43 -10.05
CA LYS A 27 14.40 14.48 -10.80
C LYS A 27 14.33 15.05 -12.23
N GLU A 28 15.34 14.76 -13.05
CA GLU A 28 15.10 14.58 -14.48
C GLU A 28 13.85 13.71 -14.59
N LEU A 29 12.91 14.07 -15.47
CA LEU A 29 11.67 13.30 -15.67
C LEU A 29 12.07 11.83 -15.82
N LYS A 30 11.76 11.01 -14.80
CA LYS A 30 12.10 9.59 -14.77
C LYS A 30 11.56 9.00 -16.06
N LYS A 31 12.44 8.55 -16.95
CA LYS A 31 12.01 7.80 -18.13
C LYS A 31 11.45 6.49 -17.59
N TRP A 32 10.14 6.33 -17.72
CA TRP A 32 9.47 5.12 -17.31
C TRP A 32 9.76 4.01 -18.31
N ASP A 33 9.90 2.79 -17.81
CA ASP A 33 10.04 1.59 -18.62
C ASP A 33 8.84 1.45 -19.58
N GLU A 34 9.09 0.91 -20.77
CA GLU A 34 8.02 0.59 -21.73
C GLU A 34 7.20 -0.62 -21.25
N PHE A 35 5.89 -0.56 -21.51
CA PHE A 35 4.94 -1.62 -21.15
C PHE A 35 4.62 -2.49 -22.36
N GLU A 36 4.63 -3.80 -22.15
CA GLU A 36 4.15 -4.79 -23.11
C GLU A 36 2.82 -5.40 -22.63
N ASP A 37 1.82 -5.50 -23.53
CA ASP A 37 0.61 -6.28 -23.25
C ASP A 37 0.86 -7.76 -23.52
N ILE A 38 1.06 -8.51 -22.43
CA ILE A 38 1.32 -9.94 -22.53
C ILE A 38 0.13 -10.72 -23.08
N LEU A 39 -1.10 -10.20 -22.98
CA LEU A 39 -2.28 -10.92 -23.44
C LEU A 39 -2.39 -10.91 -24.96
N GLU A 40 -1.78 -9.93 -25.64
CA GLU A 40 -1.88 -9.79 -27.09
C GLU A 40 -1.30 -11.03 -27.79
N GLU A 41 -0.08 -11.43 -27.44
CA GLU A 41 0.49 -12.68 -27.97
C GLU A 41 -0.36 -13.92 -27.59
N ARG A 42 -0.97 -13.92 -26.40
CA ARG A 42 -1.82 -15.02 -25.92
C ARG A 42 -3.17 -15.11 -26.64
N LYS A 43 -3.64 -14.05 -27.30
CA LYS A 43 -4.85 -14.10 -28.14
C LYS A 43 -4.61 -14.93 -29.40
N HIS A 44 -3.37 -15.01 -29.87
CA HIS A 44 -2.99 -15.71 -31.10
C HIS A 44 -2.44 -17.12 -30.87
N VAL A 45 -2.15 -17.50 -29.62
CA VAL A 45 -1.60 -18.81 -29.26
C VAL A 45 -2.62 -19.64 -28.48
N SER A 46 -2.68 -20.95 -28.74
CA SER A 46 -3.49 -21.88 -27.96
C SER A 46 -3.09 -21.89 -26.49
N ASP A 47 -4.07 -21.73 -25.60
CA ASP A 47 -3.87 -21.77 -24.14
C ASP A 47 -3.23 -23.09 -23.69
N LEU A 48 -3.57 -24.20 -24.36
CA LEU A 48 -2.99 -25.50 -24.07
C LEU A 48 -1.53 -25.56 -24.50
N LYS A 49 -1.19 -24.99 -25.66
CA LYS A 49 0.20 -24.91 -26.13
C LYS A 49 1.05 -24.05 -25.19
N PHE A 50 0.50 -22.92 -24.73
CA PHE A 50 1.14 -22.06 -23.73
C PHE A 50 1.37 -22.80 -22.41
N ALA A 51 0.33 -23.43 -21.85
CA ALA A 51 0.44 -24.15 -20.58
C ALA A 51 1.40 -25.35 -20.66
N MET A 52 1.50 -26.00 -21.82
CA MET A 52 2.35 -27.17 -22.03
C MET A 52 3.75 -26.82 -22.57
N LYS A 53 4.12 -25.53 -22.57
CA LYS A 53 5.46 -25.10 -23.02
C LYS A 53 6.58 -25.80 -22.21
N CYS A 54 7.77 -25.84 -22.83
CA CYS A 54 8.97 -26.23 -22.10
C CYS A 54 9.20 -25.18 -21.00
N TYR A 55 9.32 -25.63 -19.76
CA TYR A 55 9.45 -24.76 -18.60
C TYR A 55 10.62 -25.25 -17.77
N THR A 56 11.76 -24.62 -17.99
CA THR A 56 13.04 -24.90 -17.33
C THR A 56 13.64 -23.58 -16.84
N PRO A 57 13.02 -22.97 -15.81
CA PRO A 57 13.41 -21.65 -15.36
C PRO A 57 14.84 -21.66 -14.81
N LEU A 58 15.58 -20.59 -15.07
CA LEU A 58 16.91 -20.39 -14.50
C LEU A 58 16.78 -20.11 -12.99
N VAL A 59 17.60 -20.81 -12.20
CA VAL A 59 17.64 -20.68 -10.74
C VAL A 59 18.94 -20.00 -10.30
N TYR A 60 19.00 -19.57 -9.04
CA TYR A 60 20.18 -18.97 -8.43
C TYR A 60 21.42 -19.88 -8.62
N LYS A 61 22.51 -19.27 -9.10
CA LYS A 61 23.76 -19.94 -9.50
C LYS A 61 24.35 -20.79 -8.37
N GLY A 62 24.68 -22.05 -8.69
CA GLY A 62 25.36 -22.97 -7.78
C GLY A 62 24.44 -23.81 -6.89
N ILE A 63 23.13 -23.78 -7.13
CA ILE A 63 22.15 -24.59 -6.38
C ILE A 63 21.72 -25.83 -7.15
N ILE A 64 21.50 -26.90 -6.40
CA ILE A 64 20.76 -28.09 -6.85
C ILE A 64 19.29 -27.88 -6.47
N PRO A 65 18.36 -27.84 -7.44
CA PRO A 65 16.94 -27.73 -7.14
C PRO A 65 16.50 -28.81 -6.15
N CYS A 66 15.85 -28.38 -5.06
CA CYS A 66 15.38 -29.28 -4.01
C CYS A 66 13.89 -29.59 -4.19
N LYS A 67 13.48 -30.81 -3.83
CA LYS A 67 12.06 -31.16 -3.80
C LYS A 67 11.42 -30.57 -2.54
N PRO A 68 10.10 -30.34 -2.52
CA PRO A 68 9.40 -29.89 -1.31
C PRO A 68 9.62 -30.80 -0.08
N SER A 69 9.80 -32.10 -0.28
CA SER A 69 10.16 -33.06 0.78
C SER A 69 11.52 -32.77 1.41
N ASP A 70 12.48 -32.32 0.60
CA ASP A 70 13.85 -32.08 1.03
C ASP A 70 13.89 -30.84 1.94
N ILE A 71 13.07 -29.82 1.63
CA ILE A 71 12.89 -28.64 2.48
C ILE A 71 12.37 -29.04 3.86
N LYS A 72 11.31 -29.86 3.93
CA LYS A 72 10.77 -30.35 5.20
C LYS A 72 11.82 -31.09 6.02
N TYR A 73 12.56 -31.98 5.36
CA TYR A 73 13.63 -32.73 5.98
C TYR A 73 14.73 -31.81 6.52
N SER A 74 15.15 -30.80 5.76
CA SER A 74 16.13 -29.81 6.20
C SER A 74 15.66 -29.03 7.43
N VAL A 75 14.39 -28.64 7.49
CA VAL A 75 13.83 -27.92 8.64
C VAL A 75 13.81 -28.78 9.90
N LEU A 76 13.28 -30.02 9.80
CA LEU A 76 13.22 -30.95 10.94
C LEU A 76 14.59 -31.38 11.48
N ASN A 77 15.62 -31.30 10.64
CA ASN A 77 17.00 -31.63 11.01
C ASN A 77 17.88 -30.40 11.21
N SER A 78 17.29 -29.19 11.22
CA SER A 78 18.03 -27.97 11.54
C SER A 78 18.40 -27.94 13.02
N GLU A 79 19.59 -27.39 13.29
CA GLU A 79 20.09 -27.22 14.65
C GLU A 79 19.20 -26.29 15.48
N GLU A 80 18.58 -25.28 14.84
CA GLU A 80 17.70 -24.32 15.51
C GLU A 80 16.43 -25.01 16.04
N ILE A 81 15.82 -25.88 15.24
CA ILE A 81 14.64 -26.65 15.65
C ILE A 81 15.00 -27.66 16.74
N HIS A 82 16.14 -28.35 16.64
CA HIS A 82 16.59 -29.26 17.71
C HIS A 82 16.84 -28.52 19.02
N TYR A 83 17.43 -27.32 18.96
CA TYR A 83 17.65 -26.47 20.12
C TYR A 83 16.33 -26.04 20.77
N ILE A 84 15.39 -25.52 19.98
CA ILE A 84 14.08 -25.09 20.47
C ILE A 84 13.27 -26.24 21.06
N ILE A 85 13.24 -27.41 20.40
CA ILE A 85 12.54 -28.60 20.92
C ILE A 85 13.15 -29.02 22.26
N LYS A 86 14.48 -29.04 22.40
CA LYS A 86 15.13 -29.36 23.67
C LYS A 86 14.80 -28.36 24.77
N GLN A 87 14.69 -27.07 24.43
CA GLN A 87 14.31 -26.03 25.39
C GLN A 87 12.86 -26.20 25.82
N LEU A 88 11.93 -26.37 24.86
CA LEU A 88 10.51 -26.55 25.14
C LEU A 88 10.24 -27.83 25.92
N SER A 89 10.93 -28.94 25.62
CA SER A 89 10.83 -30.19 26.37
C SER A 89 11.16 -30.00 27.85
N LYS A 90 12.14 -29.14 28.17
CA LYS A 90 12.48 -28.78 29.56
C LYS A 90 11.43 -27.87 30.21
N GLU A 91 10.83 -26.96 29.45
CA GLU A 91 9.81 -26.02 29.94
C GLU A 91 8.43 -26.70 30.14
N SER A 92 8.00 -27.58 29.24
CA SER A 92 6.65 -28.18 29.21
C SER A 92 6.57 -29.61 29.76
N LEU A 93 7.69 -30.23 30.14
CA LEU A 93 7.80 -31.65 30.55
C LEU A 93 7.33 -32.66 29.49
N GLN A 94 7.14 -32.23 28.23
CA GLN A 94 6.84 -33.12 27.12
C GLN A 94 8.11 -33.78 26.60
N SER A 95 8.01 -35.00 26.07
CA SER A 95 9.15 -35.67 25.46
C SER A 95 9.55 -34.98 24.14
N VAL A 96 10.84 -35.09 23.81
CA VAL A 96 11.39 -34.56 22.55
C VAL A 96 10.68 -35.16 21.33
N ASP A 97 10.29 -36.43 21.39
CA ASP A 97 9.63 -37.13 20.29
C ASP A 97 8.24 -36.55 20.00
N VAL A 98 7.45 -36.23 21.05
CA VAL A 98 6.11 -35.62 20.89
C VAL A 98 6.23 -34.23 20.25
N LEU A 99 7.19 -33.42 20.71
CA LEU A 99 7.42 -32.09 20.12
C LEU A 99 7.95 -32.16 18.69
N ARG A 100 8.72 -33.21 18.35
CA ARG A 100 9.18 -33.45 16.98
C ARG A 100 8.03 -33.88 16.07
N GLU A 101 7.12 -34.70 16.57
CA GLU A 101 5.89 -35.07 15.86
C GLU A 101 5.00 -33.83 15.62
N GLU A 102 4.79 -32.99 16.65
CA GLU A 102 4.06 -31.71 16.51
C GLU A 102 4.73 -30.80 15.46
N ALA A 103 6.07 -30.70 15.45
CA ALA A 103 6.79 -29.95 14.42
C ALA A 103 6.56 -30.51 13.01
N CYS A 104 6.43 -31.83 12.88
CA CYS A 104 6.12 -32.49 11.62
C CYS A 104 4.70 -32.17 11.15
N GLU A 105 3.71 -32.22 12.06
CA GLU A 105 2.32 -31.83 11.77
C GLU A 105 2.21 -30.37 11.32
N ILE A 106 2.93 -29.46 12.01
CA ILE A 106 2.99 -28.04 11.63
C ILE A 106 3.53 -27.88 10.21
N LEU A 107 4.61 -28.59 9.86
CA LEU A 107 5.16 -28.56 8.50
C LEU A 107 4.20 -29.12 7.46
N ASP A 108 3.50 -30.21 7.77
CA ASP A 108 2.51 -30.80 6.86
C ASP A 108 1.29 -29.90 6.64
N GLU A 109 0.87 -29.16 7.66
CA GLU A 109 -0.17 -28.15 7.58
C GLU A 109 0.27 -26.96 6.70
N MET A 110 1.47 -26.42 6.93
CA MET A 110 1.85 -25.12 6.36
C MET A 110 2.57 -25.20 5.01
N SER A 111 3.34 -26.25 4.74
CA SER A 111 4.27 -26.30 3.59
C SER A 111 3.59 -26.29 2.22
N HIS A 112 4.31 -25.78 1.22
CA HIS A 112 3.91 -25.89 -0.18
C HIS A 112 4.19 -27.30 -0.71
N LYS A 113 3.53 -27.67 -1.82
CA LYS A 113 3.66 -28.97 -2.51
C LYS A 113 3.87 -28.79 -4.01
N LEU A 114 4.75 -27.86 -4.38
CA LEU A 114 4.96 -27.37 -5.73
C LEU A 114 5.03 -28.52 -6.75
N ARG A 115 4.14 -28.48 -7.74
CA ARG A 115 3.99 -29.48 -8.79
C ARG A 115 3.77 -28.76 -10.12
N VAL A 116 4.62 -29.06 -11.09
CA VAL A 116 4.53 -28.50 -12.45
C VAL A 116 3.15 -28.72 -13.07
N GLY A 117 2.52 -29.88 -12.84
CA GLY A 117 1.17 -30.14 -13.33
C GLY A 117 0.10 -29.15 -12.83
N ALA A 118 0.17 -28.72 -11.57
CA ALA A 118 -0.75 -27.72 -11.02
C ALA A 118 -0.43 -26.32 -11.54
N ILE A 119 0.86 -25.97 -11.66
CA ILE A 119 1.30 -24.72 -12.30
C ILE A 119 0.74 -24.62 -13.72
N ARG A 120 0.87 -25.69 -14.52
CA ARG A 120 0.34 -25.74 -15.90
C ARG A 120 -1.18 -25.64 -15.94
N PHE A 121 -1.88 -26.27 -14.99
CA PHE A 121 -3.33 -26.12 -14.87
C PHE A 121 -3.74 -24.67 -14.61
N PHE A 122 -3.05 -23.97 -13.71
CA PHE A 122 -3.29 -22.55 -13.49
C PHE A 122 -2.90 -21.71 -14.70
N ALA A 123 -1.77 -21.97 -15.35
CA ALA A 123 -1.37 -21.26 -16.56
C ALA A 123 -2.45 -21.34 -17.65
N PHE A 124 -3.01 -22.53 -17.87
CA PHE A 124 -4.13 -22.73 -18.81
C PHE A 124 -5.39 -21.97 -18.39
N THR A 125 -5.79 -22.12 -17.13
CA THR A 125 -7.06 -21.56 -16.62
C THR A 125 -7.00 -20.04 -16.53
N LEU A 126 -5.92 -19.49 -15.98
CA LEU A 126 -5.71 -18.05 -15.84
C LEU A 126 -5.53 -17.38 -17.19
N SER A 127 -4.87 -18.01 -18.18
CA SER A 127 -4.78 -17.46 -19.52
C SER A 127 -6.17 -17.23 -20.15
N LYS A 128 -7.09 -18.18 -19.96
CA LYS A 128 -8.49 -18.03 -20.40
C LYS A 128 -9.24 -16.94 -19.65
N VAL A 129 -9.12 -16.95 -18.31
CA VAL A 129 -9.81 -15.99 -17.46
C VAL A 129 -9.34 -14.57 -17.76
N PHE A 130 -8.03 -14.33 -17.82
CA PHE A 130 -7.47 -13.00 -18.03
C PHE A 130 -7.79 -12.44 -19.42
N LYS A 131 -7.72 -13.25 -20.48
CA LYS A 131 -8.18 -12.84 -21.83
C LYS A 131 -9.67 -12.49 -21.89
N GLN A 132 -10.47 -13.05 -21.00
CA GLN A 132 -11.90 -12.83 -20.97
C GLN A 132 -12.29 -11.57 -20.19
N ILE A 133 -11.62 -11.28 -19.07
CA ILE A 133 -12.03 -10.22 -18.14
C ILE A 133 -11.22 -8.93 -18.26
N PHE A 134 -9.98 -9.01 -18.76
CA PHE A 134 -9.10 -7.85 -18.93
C PHE A 134 -8.91 -7.54 -20.42
N SER A 135 -8.85 -6.25 -20.72
CA SER A 135 -8.55 -5.76 -22.06
C SER A 135 -7.06 -5.94 -22.38
N LYS A 136 -6.18 -5.61 -21.42
CA LYS A 136 -4.72 -5.77 -21.49
C LYS A 136 -4.13 -6.11 -20.12
N VAL A 137 -3.00 -6.82 -20.12
CA VAL A 137 -2.14 -6.95 -18.94
C VAL A 137 -0.75 -6.43 -19.30
N CYS A 138 -0.53 -5.16 -18.96
CA CYS A 138 0.67 -4.41 -19.27
C CYS A 138 1.76 -4.69 -18.23
N VAL A 139 2.93 -5.15 -18.68
CA VAL A 139 4.09 -5.40 -17.80
C VAL A 139 5.32 -4.63 -18.31
N ASN A 140 6.10 -4.04 -17.41
CA ASN A 140 7.32 -3.35 -17.81
C ASN A 140 8.45 -4.33 -18.16
N GLU A 141 8.89 -4.33 -19.41
CA GLU A 141 9.84 -5.34 -19.91
C GLU A 141 11.20 -5.25 -19.22
N GLU A 142 11.72 -4.03 -19.05
CA GLU A 142 13.03 -3.82 -18.42
C GLU A 142 13.05 -4.32 -16.97
N GLY A 143 11.94 -4.20 -16.24
CA GLY A 143 11.78 -4.73 -14.90
C GLY A 143 11.85 -6.25 -14.84
N ILE A 144 11.24 -6.94 -15.82
CA ILE A 144 11.36 -8.40 -15.97
C ILE A 144 12.81 -8.80 -16.24
N GLN A 145 13.52 -8.08 -17.12
CA GLN A 145 14.94 -8.35 -17.41
C GLN A 145 15.83 -8.12 -16.18
N ARG A 146 15.55 -7.11 -15.35
CA ARG A 146 16.22 -6.89 -14.06
C ARG A 146 15.94 -8.02 -13.07
N LEU A 147 14.68 -8.46 -12.97
CA LEU A 147 14.30 -9.60 -12.13
C LEU A 147 15.00 -10.90 -12.58
N GLN A 148 15.05 -11.17 -13.88
CA GLN A 148 15.72 -12.34 -14.45
C GLN A 148 17.20 -12.41 -14.06
N ARG A 149 17.89 -11.27 -14.04
CA ARG A 149 19.28 -11.17 -13.55
C ARG A 149 19.36 -11.40 -12.04
N ALA A 150 18.50 -10.74 -11.27
CA ALA A 150 18.48 -10.87 -9.81
C ALA A 150 18.28 -12.32 -9.34
N VAL A 151 17.35 -13.06 -9.95
CA VAL A 151 17.07 -14.48 -9.62
C VAL A 151 18.27 -15.40 -9.86
N GLN A 152 19.16 -15.05 -10.80
CA GLN A 152 20.37 -15.84 -11.09
C GLN A 152 21.53 -15.53 -10.13
N GLU A 153 21.52 -14.35 -9.50
CA GLU A 153 22.62 -13.86 -8.68
C GLU A 153 22.45 -14.14 -7.19
N HIS A 154 21.27 -13.91 -6.62
CA HIS A 154 21.00 -14.04 -5.18
C HIS A 154 19.53 -14.43 -4.93
N PRO A 155 19.18 -14.94 -3.73
CA PRO A 155 17.79 -15.17 -3.34
C PRO A 155 16.94 -13.90 -3.49
N VAL A 156 15.73 -14.06 -4.05
CA VAL A 156 14.81 -12.96 -4.34
C VAL A 156 13.57 -13.04 -3.44
N VAL A 157 13.17 -11.89 -2.92
CA VAL A 157 11.90 -11.68 -2.23
C VAL A 157 11.06 -10.71 -3.07
N LEU A 158 9.91 -11.17 -3.53
CA LEU A 158 8.94 -10.38 -4.27
C LEU A 158 7.99 -9.69 -3.27
N LEU A 159 7.89 -8.38 -3.37
CA LEU A 159 7.07 -7.54 -2.50
C LEU A 159 6.04 -6.79 -3.35
N PRO A 160 4.93 -7.44 -3.76
CA PRO A 160 3.83 -6.77 -4.44
C PRO A 160 2.97 -5.90 -3.52
N SER A 161 2.35 -4.86 -4.09
CA SER A 161 1.20 -4.16 -3.49
C SER A 161 -0.03 -5.08 -3.46
N HIS A 162 -0.91 -4.94 -2.45
CA HIS A 162 -2.07 -5.83 -2.32
C HIS A 162 -3.40 -5.10 -2.50
N ARG A 163 -4.07 -5.36 -3.62
CA ARG A 163 -5.33 -4.72 -4.05
C ARG A 163 -6.44 -5.74 -4.34
N SER A 164 -6.13 -6.89 -4.94
CA SER A 164 -7.14 -7.88 -5.36
C SER A 164 -6.79 -9.31 -4.93
N TYR A 165 -7.78 -10.21 -4.91
CA TYR A 165 -7.53 -11.65 -4.75
C TYR A 165 -6.69 -12.24 -5.88
N VAL A 166 -6.66 -11.59 -7.05
CA VAL A 166 -5.91 -12.11 -8.19
C VAL A 166 -4.43 -11.73 -8.16
N ASP A 167 -3.96 -10.85 -7.26
CA ASP A 167 -2.59 -10.33 -7.27
C ASP A 167 -1.51 -11.43 -7.28
N PHE A 168 -1.60 -12.41 -6.37
CA PHE A 168 -0.61 -13.49 -6.27
C PHE A 168 -0.70 -14.49 -7.42
N LEU A 169 -1.91 -14.69 -7.97
CA LEU A 169 -2.13 -15.51 -9.16
C LEU A 169 -1.58 -14.81 -10.40
N MET A 170 -1.74 -13.49 -10.47
CA MET A 170 -1.20 -12.65 -11.54
C MET A 170 0.32 -12.75 -11.52
N LEU A 171 0.97 -12.55 -10.38
CA LEU A 171 2.43 -12.63 -10.31
C LEU A 171 2.97 -14.01 -10.70
N SER A 172 2.33 -15.08 -10.23
CA SER A 172 2.67 -16.46 -10.64
C SER A 172 2.48 -16.69 -12.14
N PHE A 173 1.40 -16.15 -12.73
CA PHE A 173 1.12 -16.23 -14.16
C PHE A 173 2.16 -15.46 -14.99
N LEU A 174 2.56 -14.26 -14.55
CA LEU A 174 3.61 -13.47 -15.20
C LEU A 174 4.95 -14.21 -15.18
N LEU A 175 5.40 -14.67 -14.01
CA LEU A 175 6.67 -15.37 -13.88
C LEU A 175 6.69 -16.65 -14.74
N PHE A 176 5.59 -17.41 -14.77
CA PHE A 176 5.47 -18.54 -15.69
C PHE A 176 5.52 -18.10 -17.17
N SER A 177 4.87 -16.99 -17.53
CA SER A 177 4.84 -16.47 -18.90
C SER A 177 6.24 -16.11 -19.41
N TYR A 178 7.07 -15.53 -18.55
CA TYR A 178 8.46 -15.13 -18.84
C TYR A 178 9.51 -16.21 -18.53
N ASP A 179 9.10 -17.47 -18.28
CA ASP A 179 10.02 -18.58 -17.96
C ASP A 179 10.92 -18.35 -16.74
N LEU A 180 10.39 -17.59 -15.76
CA LEU A 180 10.98 -17.38 -14.45
C LEU A 180 10.41 -18.39 -13.43
N PRO A 181 11.14 -18.72 -12.35
CA PRO A 181 10.63 -19.62 -11.33
C PRO A 181 9.38 -19.04 -10.65
N VAL A 182 8.25 -19.73 -10.76
CA VAL A 182 7.01 -19.42 -10.01
C VAL A 182 7.33 -19.31 -8.51
N PRO A 183 6.83 -18.26 -7.82
CA PRO A 183 7.20 -17.99 -6.44
C PRO A 183 6.53 -18.95 -5.46
N VAL A 184 7.12 -19.06 -4.27
CA VAL A 184 6.46 -19.62 -3.10
C VAL A 184 5.80 -18.51 -2.29
N ILE A 185 4.51 -18.63 -2.05
CA ILE A 185 3.65 -17.51 -1.62
C ILE A 185 3.21 -17.70 -0.18
N ALA A 186 3.43 -16.70 0.67
CA ALA A 186 2.87 -16.67 2.01
C ALA A 186 1.35 -16.40 1.94
N ALA A 187 0.55 -17.41 2.27
CA ALA A 187 -0.91 -17.34 2.20
C ALA A 187 -1.55 -17.41 3.59
N GLY A 188 -2.63 -16.66 3.80
CA GLY A 188 -3.45 -16.81 5.01
C GLY A 188 -4.23 -18.13 5.00
N MET A 189 -4.47 -18.71 6.17
CA MET A 189 -5.23 -19.97 6.31
C MET A 189 -6.70 -19.92 5.84
N ASP A 190 -7.25 -18.75 5.51
CA ASP A 190 -8.66 -18.61 5.09
C ASP A 190 -9.00 -19.51 3.89
N PHE A 191 -8.03 -19.75 3.01
CA PHE A 191 -8.21 -20.60 1.83
C PHE A 191 -8.22 -22.11 2.15
N LEU A 192 -7.77 -22.53 3.34
CA LEU A 192 -7.82 -23.94 3.77
C LEU A 192 -9.25 -24.43 4.01
N GLY A 193 -10.20 -23.52 4.25
CA GLY A 193 -11.62 -23.86 4.31
C GLY A 193 -12.15 -24.49 3.02
N MET A 194 -11.49 -24.24 1.88
CA MET A 194 -11.83 -24.79 0.57
C MET A 194 -10.84 -25.90 0.18
N LYS A 195 -10.95 -27.09 0.80
CA LYS A 195 -9.98 -28.20 0.69
C LYS A 195 -9.37 -28.41 -0.71
N MET A 196 -10.18 -28.47 -1.77
CA MET A 196 -9.66 -28.67 -3.13
C MET A 196 -8.86 -27.47 -3.66
N VAL A 197 -9.38 -26.25 -3.47
CA VAL A 197 -8.70 -25.02 -3.91
C VAL A 197 -7.45 -24.78 -3.09
N GLY A 198 -7.52 -24.95 -1.77
CA GLY A 198 -6.38 -24.85 -0.87
C GLY A 198 -5.25 -25.82 -1.24
N GLU A 199 -5.57 -27.08 -1.56
CA GLU A 199 -4.55 -28.05 -1.99
C GLU A 199 -3.97 -27.72 -3.36
N LEU A 200 -4.80 -27.27 -4.31
CA LEU A 200 -4.31 -26.84 -5.63
C LEU A 200 -3.38 -25.62 -5.51
N LEU A 201 -3.68 -24.68 -4.61
CA LEU A 201 -2.81 -23.55 -4.27
C LEU A 201 -1.50 -24.03 -3.62
N ARG A 202 -1.53 -25.00 -2.70
CA ARG A 202 -0.29 -25.62 -2.18
C ARG A 202 0.56 -26.21 -3.28
N MET A 203 -0.10 -26.91 -4.21
CA MET A 203 0.57 -27.51 -5.36
C MET A 203 1.17 -26.49 -6.32
N SER A 204 0.84 -25.21 -6.15
CA SER A 204 1.28 -24.11 -7.01
C SER A 204 2.15 -23.09 -6.28
N GLY A 205 2.60 -23.41 -5.06
CA GLY A 205 3.59 -22.61 -4.33
C GLY A 205 3.09 -21.98 -3.03
N ALA A 206 1.79 -22.03 -2.73
CA ALA A 206 1.26 -21.45 -1.49
C ALA A 206 1.73 -22.24 -0.26
N PHE A 207 2.26 -21.52 0.74
CA PHE A 207 2.48 -22.03 2.09
C PHE A 207 1.65 -21.21 3.08
N PHE A 208 1.01 -21.87 4.04
CA PHE A 208 -0.04 -21.26 4.86
C PHE A 208 0.47 -20.80 6.23
N MET A 209 0.13 -19.56 6.59
CA MET A 209 0.42 -19.00 7.90
C MET A 209 -0.86 -18.76 8.72
N ARG A 210 -0.78 -19.10 10.01
CA ARG A 210 -1.84 -18.79 11.00
C ARG A 210 -1.95 -17.28 11.18
N ARG A 211 -3.19 -16.77 11.32
CA ARG A 211 -3.45 -15.33 11.57
C ARG A 211 -2.95 -14.88 12.94
N THR A 212 -3.01 -15.75 13.93
CA THR A 212 -2.50 -15.52 15.28
C THR A 212 -1.59 -16.68 15.68
N PHE A 213 -0.42 -16.35 16.20
CA PHE A 213 0.55 -17.37 16.63
C PHE A 213 0.32 -17.82 18.07
N GLY A 214 -0.58 -17.17 18.82
CA GLY A 214 -1.04 -17.61 20.14
C GLY A 214 0.07 -17.80 21.19
N GLY A 215 1.25 -17.23 20.99
CA GLY A 215 2.43 -17.51 21.83
C GLY A 215 3.03 -18.91 21.65
N ASN A 216 2.59 -19.69 20.64
CA ASN A 216 3.16 -21.01 20.34
C ASN A 216 4.58 -20.82 19.76
N LYS A 217 5.58 -20.97 20.65
CA LYS A 217 7.00 -20.85 20.33
C LYS A 217 7.45 -21.88 19.29
N LEU A 218 6.92 -23.12 19.34
CA LEU A 218 7.29 -24.18 18.40
C LEU A 218 6.82 -23.85 16.98
N TYR A 219 5.56 -23.45 16.82
CA TYR A 219 5.02 -23.02 15.54
C TYR A 219 5.84 -21.90 14.92
N TRP A 220 6.16 -20.85 15.70
CA TRP A 220 6.96 -19.74 15.19
C TRP A 220 8.36 -20.18 14.76
N ALA A 221 9.02 -21.04 15.53
CA ALA A 221 10.33 -21.57 15.18
C ALA A 221 10.29 -22.38 13.89
N VAL A 222 9.35 -23.33 13.78
CA VAL A 222 9.17 -24.18 12.58
C VAL A 222 8.84 -23.33 11.35
N PHE A 223 7.92 -22.38 11.49
CA PHE A 223 7.53 -21.47 10.41
C PHE A 223 8.70 -20.59 9.94
N SER A 224 9.40 -19.96 10.88
CA SER A 224 10.53 -19.08 10.56
C SER A 224 11.65 -19.86 9.89
N GLU A 225 11.99 -21.04 10.41
CA GLU A 225 13.04 -21.89 9.85
C GLU A 225 12.70 -22.41 8.45
N TYR A 226 11.43 -22.70 8.19
CA TYR A 226 10.97 -23.07 6.85
C TYR A 226 11.16 -21.95 5.83
N VAL A 227 10.78 -20.71 6.17
CA VAL A 227 10.98 -19.55 5.28
C VAL A 227 12.46 -19.25 5.08
N LYS A 228 13.27 -19.29 6.14
CA LYS A 228 14.74 -19.16 6.05
C LYS A 228 15.34 -20.23 5.13
N THR A 229 14.88 -21.47 5.23
CA THR A 229 15.33 -22.58 4.38
C THR A 229 15.03 -22.33 2.91
N MET A 230 13.86 -21.78 2.58
CA MET A 230 13.54 -21.41 1.19
C MET A 230 14.52 -20.38 0.62
N LEU A 231 14.90 -19.38 1.42
CA LEU A 231 15.89 -18.38 1.01
C LEU A 231 17.31 -18.93 0.89
N ARG A 232 17.75 -19.75 1.85
CA ARG A 232 19.08 -20.41 1.78
C ARG A 232 19.18 -21.30 0.55
N ASN A 233 18.11 -22.02 0.23
CA ASN A 233 18.08 -22.90 -0.94
C ASN A 233 17.93 -22.12 -2.25
N GLY A 234 17.31 -20.93 -2.25
CA GLY A 234 17.26 -20.02 -3.41
C GLY A 234 16.63 -20.57 -4.70
N TYR A 235 15.93 -21.71 -4.64
CA TYR A 235 15.39 -22.38 -5.85
C TYR A 235 14.16 -21.68 -6.44
N ALA A 236 13.44 -20.90 -5.63
CA ALA A 236 12.28 -20.11 -6.05
C ALA A 236 12.22 -18.80 -5.24
N PRO A 237 11.74 -17.69 -5.83
CA PRO A 237 11.48 -16.45 -5.11
C PRO A 237 10.43 -16.64 -4.01
N VAL A 238 10.59 -15.93 -2.89
CA VAL A 238 9.57 -15.88 -1.83
C VAL A 238 8.69 -14.65 -2.07
N GLU A 239 7.36 -14.83 -2.12
CA GLU A 239 6.39 -13.75 -2.30
C GLU A 239 5.57 -13.53 -1.03
N PHE A 240 5.45 -12.28 -0.61
CA PHE A 240 4.46 -11.85 0.39
C PHE A 240 4.13 -10.36 0.29
N PHE A 241 2.98 -9.99 0.83
CA PHE A 241 2.50 -8.61 0.83
C PHE A 241 2.92 -7.89 2.12
N LEU A 242 3.70 -6.81 2.00
CA LEU A 242 4.12 -5.99 3.15
C LEU A 242 2.94 -5.44 3.95
N GLU A 243 1.85 -5.12 3.27
CA GLU A 243 0.61 -4.59 3.86
C GLU A 243 -0.10 -5.62 4.77
N GLY A 244 0.15 -6.93 4.56
CA GLY A 244 -0.46 -8.04 5.29
C GLY A 244 -1.93 -8.32 4.96
N THR A 245 -2.64 -7.39 4.33
CA THR A 245 -4.01 -7.55 3.83
C THR A 245 -4.25 -6.66 2.61
N ARG A 246 -5.31 -6.94 1.84
CA ARG A 246 -5.73 -6.10 0.72
C ARG A 246 -6.30 -4.78 1.22
N SER A 247 -5.94 -3.70 0.55
CA SER A 247 -6.56 -2.40 0.80
C SER A 247 -7.98 -2.34 0.24
N ARG A 248 -8.96 -2.02 1.10
CA ARG A 248 -10.36 -1.83 0.68
C ARG A 248 -10.62 -0.43 0.16
N SER A 249 -9.87 0.54 0.68
CA SER A 249 -9.95 1.95 0.32
C SER A 249 -8.94 2.35 -0.77
N ALA A 250 -8.23 1.40 -1.36
CA ALA A 250 -7.14 1.56 -2.35
C ALA A 250 -5.92 2.38 -1.89
N LYS A 251 -5.87 2.85 -0.64
CA LYS A 251 -4.68 3.45 -0.01
C LYS A 251 -3.63 2.38 0.30
N THR A 252 -2.35 2.74 0.28
CA THR A 252 -1.29 1.85 0.76
C THR A 252 -1.35 1.74 2.28
N LEU A 253 -1.43 0.52 2.80
CA LEU A 253 -1.52 0.27 4.24
C LEU A 253 -0.15 0.28 4.91
N THR A 254 -0.11 0.54 6.22
CA THR A 254 1.13 0.49 7.01
C THR A 254 1.75 -0.92 6.99
N PRO A 255 3.09 -1.04 6.89
CA PRO A 255 3.73 -2.32 6.68
C PRO A 255 3.72 -3.19 7.94
N LYS A 256 3.68 -4.51 7.74
CA LYS A 256 3.85 -5.52 8.79
C LYS A 256 5.26 -6.12 8.71
N PHE A 257 5.97 -6.09 9.84
CA PHE A 257 7.39 -6.46 9.88
C PHE A 257 7.66 -7.95 10.05
N GLY A 258 6.66 -8.77 10.39
CA GLY A 258 6.84 -10.17 10.80
C GLY A 258 7.57 -11.04 9.77
N LEU A 259 7.03 -11.16 8.56
CA LEU A 259 7.68 -11.92 7.48
C LEU A 259 8.96 -11.25 7.01
N LEU A 260 8.99 -9.92 6.96
CA LEU A 260 10.18 -9.17 6.54
C LEU A 260 11.38 -9.45 7.46
N ASN A 261 11.16 -9.52 8.77
CA ASN A 261 12.16 -9.92 9.75
C ASN A 261 12.73 -11.32 9.44
N ILE A 262 11.86 -12.29 9.16
CA ILE A 262 12.26 -13.68 8.88
C ILE A 262 13.10 -13.74 7.59
N VAL A 263 12.71 -13.03 6.53
CA VAL A 263 13.43 -13.09 5.24
C VAL A 263 14.77 -12.34 5.26
N MET A 264 14.94 -11.36 6.15
CA MET A 264 16.20 -10.64 6.30
C MET A 264 17.19 -11.35 7.22
N GLU A 265 16.70 -12.24 8.09
CA GLU A 265 17.53 -12.93 9.09
C GLU A 265 18.69 -13.76 8.49
N PRO A 266 18.51 -14.55 7.41
CA PRO A 266 19.62 -15.27 6.78
C PRO A 266 20.77 -14.36 6.33
N PHE A 267 20.46 -13.14 5.90
CA PHE A 267 21.47 -12.15 5.53
C PHE A 267 22.21 -11.59 6.76
N PHE A 268 21.49 -11.32 7.85
CA PHE A 268 22.09 -10.86 9.11
C PHE A 268 23.00 -11.92 9.73
N LYS A 269 22.55 -13.18 9.74
CA LYS A 269 23.31 -14.36 10.20
C LYS A 269 24.42 -14.81 9.24
N ARG A 270 24.58 -14.15 8.08
CA ARG A 270 25.57 -14.49 7.04
C ARG A 270 25.43 -15.93 6.54
N GLU A 271 24.20 -16.40 6.44
CA GLU A 271 23.82 -17.68 5.81
C GLU A 271 23.66 -17.51 4.29
N VAL A 272 23.30 -16.30 3.86
CA VAL A 272 23.32 -15.87 2.45
C VAL A 272 24.21 -14.63 2.31
N PHE A 273 24.83 -14.46 1.14
CA PHE A 273 25.70 -13.32 0.88
C PHE A 273 24.91 -12.01 0.76
N ASP A 274 23.78 -12.07 0.04
CA ASP A 274 22.83 -10.99 -0.16
C ASP A 274 21.43 -11.57 -0.42
N THR A 275 20.41 -10.73 -0.32
CA THR A 275 19.03 -11.01 -0.72
C THR A 275 18.51 -9.79 -1.47
N TYR A 276 17.89 -9.99 -2.62
CA TYR A 276 17.25 -8.90 -3.35
C TYR A 276 15.78 -8.77 -2.94
N LEU A 277 15.40 -7.57 -2.54
CA LEU A 277 13.99 -7.19 -2.32
C LEU A 277 13.47 -6.49 -3.57
N VAL A 278 12.42 -7.03 -4.19
CA VAL A 278 11.85 -6.48 -5.43
C VAL A 278 10.50 -5.84 -5.13
N PRO A 279 10.39 -4.49 -5.10
CA PRO A 279 9.12 -3.82 -4.95
C PRO A 279 8.31 -3.92 -6.26
N ILE A 280 7.07 -4.39 -6.18
CA ILE A 280 6.19 -4.57 -7.33
C ILE A 280 4.91 -3.79 -7.09
N SER A 281 4.51 -2.99 -8.08
CA SER A 281 3.26 -2.24 -8.06
C SER A 281 2.25 -2.89 -9.00
N ILE A 282 1.02 -3.08 -8.54
CA ILE A 282 -0.09 -3.63 -9.33
C ILE A 282 -1.23 -2.63 -9.31
N SER A 283 -1.53 -2.07 -10.48
CA SER A 283 -2.59 -1.08 -10.69
C SER A 283 -3.68 -1.66 -11.59
N TYR A 284 -4.93 -1.36 -11.26
CA TYR A 284 -6.11 -1.83 -11.95
C TYR A 284 -6.95 -0.64 -12.40
N ASP A 285 -7.48 -0.70 -13.63
CA ASP A 285 -8.56 0.22 -14.02
C ASP A 285 -9.82 -0.06 -13.20
N LYS A 286 -10.19 -1.35 -13.04
CA LYS A 286 -11.29 -1.79 -12.18
C LYS A 286 -10.95 -3.10 -11.48
N ILE A 287 -11.16 -3.17 -10.16
CA ILE A 287 -10.96 -4.39 -9.37
C ILE A 287 -12.22 -5.27 -9.35
N LEU A 288 -12.03 -6.59 -9.23
CA LEU A 288 -13.13 -7.56 -9.18
C LEU A 288 -13.98 -7.39 -7.91
N GLU A 289 -13.35 -6.95 -6.82
CA GLU A 289 -13.94 -6.84 -5.49
C GLU A 289 -14.54 -5.46 -5.18
N GLU A 290 -14.62 -4.55 -6.15
CA GLU A 290 -15.04 -3.15 -5.98
C GLU A 290 -16.24 -3.00 -5.02
N THR A 291 -17.36 -3.64 -5.36
CA THR A 291 -18.59 -3.54 -4.56
C THR A 291 -18.45 -4.23 -3.20
N LEU A 292 -17.74 -5.36 -3.14
CA LEU A 292 -17.51 -6.10 -1.90
C LEU A 292 -16.71 -5.26 -0.89
N TYR A 293 -15.67 -4.56 -1.35
CA TYR A 293 -14.84 -3.73 -0.49
C TYR A 293 -15.64 -2.58 0.10
N VAL A 294 -16.51 -1.94 -0.67
CA VAL A 294 -17.35 -0.86 -0.17
C VAL A 294 -18.33 -1.35 0.91
N TYR A 295 -18.92 -2.54 0.74
CA TYR A 295 -19.72 -3.16 1.80
C TYR A 295 -18.90 -3.44 3.06
N GLU A 296 -17.68 -3.99 2.93
CA GLU A 296 -16.78 -4.21 4.06
C GLU A 296 -16.42 -2.88 4.77
N LEU A 297 -16.17 -1.81 4.01
CA LEU A 297 -15.92 -0.47 4.57
C LEU A 297 -17.12 0.05 5.35
N LEU A 298 -18.35 -0.19 4.87
CA LEU A 298 -19.59 0.16 5.54
C LEU A 298 -19.94 -0.76 6.73
N GLY A 299 -19.05 -1.69 7.09
CA GLY A 299 -19.20 -2.57 8.26
C GLY A 299 -20.00 -3.84 8.00
N VAL A 300 -20.34 -4.13 6.75
CA VAL A 300 -20.94 -5.43 6.39
C VAL A 300 -19.89 -6.52 6.58
N PRO A 301 -20.17 -7.58 7.36
CA PRO A 301 -19.20 -8.63 7.61
C PRO A 301 -18.73 -9.28 6.31
N LYS A 302 -17.41 -9.51 6.22
CA LYS A 302 -16.81 -10.25 5.10
C LYS A 302 -17.51 -11.60 4.92
N PRO A 303 -17.98 -11.95 3.70
CA PRO A 303 -18.54 -13.26 3.44
C PRO A 303 -17.46 -14.33 3.62
N LYS A 304 -17.82 -15.50 4.17
CA LYS A 304 -16.91 -16.65 4.17
C LYS A 304 -16.62 -17.04 2.72
N GLU A 305 -15.35 -17.21 2.40
CA GLU A 305 -14.94 -17.75 1.10
C GLU A 305 -15.62 -19.11 0.92
N SER A 306 -16.43 -19.24 -0.13
CA SER A 306 -17.23 -20.43 -0.36
C SER A 306 -17.21 -20.84 -1.82
N THR A 307 -17.37 -22.14 -2.06
CA THR A 307 -17.51 -22.72 -3.40
C THR A 307 -18.72 -22.15 -4.15
N THR A 308 -19.77 -21.71 -3.43
CA THR A 308 -20.93 -21.03 -4.03
C THR A 308 -20.58 -19.64 -4.58
N GLY A 309 -19.60 -18.95 -3.97
CA GLY A 309 -19.05 -17.69 -4.49
C GLY A 309 -18.36 -17.87 -5.85
N LEU A 310 -17.67 -19.00 -6.05
CA LEU A 310 -17.07 -19.36 -7.35
C LEU A 310 -18.10 -19.56 -8.46
N LEU A 311 -19.35 -19.96 -8.15
CA LEU A 311 -20.41 -20.10 -9.16
C LEU A 311 -20.94 -18.74 -9.65
N LYS A 312 -20.90 -17.69 -8.81
CA LYS A 312 -21.20 -16.31 -9.21
C LYS A 312 -20.10 -15.71 -10.11
N ALA A 313 -18.93 -16.35 -10.20
CA ALA A 313 -17.84 -15.91 -11.07
C ALA A 313 -18.24 -15.87 -12.55
N ARG A 314 -19.29 -16.60 -12.99
CA ARG A 314 -19.80 -16.50 -14.37
C ARG A 314 -20.24 -15.10 -14.76
N LYS A 315 -20.84 -14.34 -13.84
CA LYS A 315 -21.22 -12.94 -14.10
C LYS A 315 -19.97 -12.06 -14.19
N ILE A 316 -18.99 -12.28 -13.31
CA ILE A 316 -17.70 -11.59 -13.34
C ILE A 316 -16.97 -11.86 -14.68
N LEU A 317 -17.00 -13.10 -15.17
CA LEU A 317 -16.41 -13.46 -16.47
C LEU A 317 -17.08 -12.80 -17.68
N SER A 318 -18.27 -12.20 -17.52
CA SER A 318 -18.95 -11.44 -18.58
C SER A 318 -18.73 -9.93 -18.51
N GLU A 319 -18.04 -9.44 -17.47
CA GLU A 319 -17.74 -8.02 -17.29
C GLU A 319 -16.33 -7.68 -17.80
N ASN A 320 -16.15 -6.44 -18.27
CA ASN A 320 -14.84 -5.89 -18.61
C ASN A 320 -14.29 -5.13 -17.40
N PHE A 321 -13.05 -5.43 -17.01
CA PHE A 321 -12.34 -4.80 -15.89
C PHE A 321 -11.22 -3.84 -16.35
N GLY A 322 -11.14 -3.57 -17.66
CA GLY A 322 -10.14 -2.67 -18.22
C GLY A 322 -8.76 -3.31 -18.22
N ASN A 323 -7.73 -2.51 -17.97
CA ASN A 323 -6.35 -2.93 -18.02
C ASN A 323 -5.77 -3.17 -16.62
N ILE A 324 -4.75 -4.04 -16.57
CA ILE A 324 -3.85 -4.17 -15.42
C ILE A 324 -2.49 -3.67 -15.82
N HIS A 325 -1.84 -2.93 -14.93
CA HIS A 325 -0.44 -2.56 -15.07
C HIS A 325 0.35 -3.17 -13.91
N VAL A 326 1.37 -3.95 -14.24
CA VAL A 326 2.29 -4.55 -13.26
C VAL A 326 3.69 -3.99 -13.49
N TYR A 327 4.17 -3.22 -12.52
CA TYR A 327 5.49 -2.62 -12.55
C TYR A 327 6.44 -3.34 -11.60
N PHE A 328 7.44 -4.03 -12.15
CA PHE A 328 8.59 -4.58 -11.46
C PHE A 328 9.64 -3.49 -11.23
N GLY A 329 9.76 -3.04 -9.98
CA GLY A 329 10.77 -2.08 -9.57
C GLY A 329 12.17 -2.68 -9.53
N ASP A 330 13.17 -1.82 -9.32
CA ASP A 330 14.56 -2.24 -9.24
C ASP A 330 14.80 -3.18 -8.05
N PRO A 331 15.44 -4.34 -8.26
CA PRO A 331 15.87 -5.21 -7.18
C PRO A 331 16.80 -4.48 -6.22
N VAL A 332 16.42 -4.41 -4.94
CA VAL A 332 17.17 -3.69 -3.91
C VAL A 332 17.98 -4.67 -3.08
N SER A 333 19.31 -4.54 -3.14
CA SER A 333 20.28 -5.33 -2.36
C SER A 333 20.17 -5.03 -0.86
N LEU A 334 19.86 -6.04 -0.04
CA LEU A 334 19.92 -5.92 1.42
C LEU A 334 21.32 -5.56 1.90
N ARG A 335 22.35 -6.12 1.27
CA ARG A 335 23.75 -5.81 1.56
C ARG A 335 24.05 -4.33 1.35
N SER A 336 23.58 -3.75 0.26
CA SER A 336 23.77 -2.33 -0.05
C SER A 336 22.98 -1.43 0.91
N LEU A 337 21.76 -1.82 1.29
CA LEU A 337 20.99 -1.09 2.30
C LEU A 337 21.64 -1.13 3.69
N ALA A 338 22.23 -2.27 4.07
CA ALA A 338 22.85 -2.49 5.36
C ALA A 338 24.26 -1.86 5.48
N ALA A 339 24.90 -1.54 4.35
CA ALA A 339 26.26 -1.01 4.31
C ALA A 339 26.38 0.29 5.13
N GLY A 340 27.28 0.29 6.11
CA GLY A 340 27.49 1.44 7.01
C GLY A 340 26.38 1.69 8.04
N LYS A 341 25.28 0.92 8.01
CA LYS A 341 24.13 1.08 8.93
C LYS A 341 23.98 -0.06 9.93
N MET A 342 24.42 -1.26 9.57
CA MET A 342 24.21 -2.46 10.36
C MET A 342 25.52 -3.19 10.63
N ASP A 343 25.87 -3.38 11.91
CA ASP A 343 26.93 -4.29 12.31
C ASP A 343 26.40 -5.72 12.44
N ARG A 344 26.97 -6.63 11.65
CA ARG A 344 26.67 -8.06 11.67
C ARG A 344 27.69 -8.88 12.47
N SER A 345 28.68 -8.23 13.08
CA SER A 345 29.70 -8.88 13.92
C SER A 345 29.10 -9.65 15.11
N PRO A 346 28.02 -9.19 15.80
CA PRO A 346 27.48 -9.87 16.97
C PRO A 346 26.98 -11.29 16.68
N TYR A 347 26.54 -11.56 15.44
CA TYR A 347 26.10 -12.89 15.02
C TYR A 347 27.23 -13.92 14.91
N ASN A 348 28.50 -13.50 14.99
CA ASN A 348 29.63 -14.43 15.05
C ASN A 348 30.03 -14.79 16.49
N LEU A 349 29.46 -14.10 17.49
CA LEU A 349 29.80 -14.30 18.91
C LEU A 349 28.98 -15.42 19.56
N VAL A 350 27.93 -15.90 18.89
CA VAL A 350 27.01 -16.93 19.39
C VAL A 350 26.72 -17.91 18.25
N PRO A 351 26.57 -19.22 18.52
CA PRO A 351 26.14 -20.18 17.51
C PRO A 351 24.85 -19.74 16.82
N ARG A 352 24.83 -19.78 15.48
CA ARG A 352 23.75 -19.21 14.66
C ARG A 352 22.39 -19.87 14.88
N TYR A 353 22.39 -21.13 15.28
CA TYR A 353 21.19 -21.91 15.57
C TYR A 353 20.48 -21.49 16.87
N ILE A 354 21.11 -20.66 17.71
CA ILE A 354 20.47 -20.15 18.92
C ILE A 354 19.67 -18.90 18.53
N PRO A 355 18.34 -18.89 18.70
CA PRO A 355 17.53 -17.71 18.41
C PRO A 355 17.95 -16.53 19.28
N GLN A 356 18.25 -15.40 18.64
CA GLN A 356 18.62 -14.18 19.33
C GLN A 356 17.45 -13.20 19.34
N LYS A 357 17.28 -12.50 20.45
CA LYS A 357 16.40 -11.33 20.47
C LYS A 357 17.01 -10.28 19.55
N GLN A 358 16.18 -9.74 18.66
CA GLN A 358 16.60 -8.71 17.74
C GLN A 358 17.02 -7.44 18.51
N SER A 359 18.10 -6.80 18.08
CA SER A 359 18.54 -5.53 18.64
C SER A 359 17.60 -4.40 18.20
N GLU A 360 17.54 -3.32 18.97
CA GLU A 360 16.76 -2.12 18.63
C GLU A 360 17.18 -1.54 17.27
N ASN A 361 18.50 -1.52 16.99
CA ASN A 361 19.04 -1.10 15.70
C ASN A 361 18.51 -1.96 14.54
N MET A 362 18.37 -3.27 14.75
CA MET A 362 17.83 -4.15 13.72
C MET A 362 16.34 -3.93 13.50
N HIS A 363 15.56 -3.74 14.57
CA HIS A 363 14.15 -3.39 14.47
C HIS A 363 13.96 -2.07 13.70
N ALA A 364 14.76 -1.04 14.01
CA ALA A 364 14.74 0.22 13.30
C ALA A 364 15.12 0.05 11.82
N PHE A 365 16.15 -0.73 11.51
CA PHE A 365 16.57 -1.01 10.14
C PHE A 365 15.49 -1.75 9.34
N VAL A 366 14.89 -2.81 9.89
CA VAL A 366 13.80 -3.53 9.22
C VAL A 366 12.59 -2.63 8.99
N THR A 367 12.30 -1.74 9.95
CA THR A 367 11.26 -0.72 9.79
C THR A 367 11.59 0.22 8.64
N GLU A 368 12.80 0.79 8.59
CA GLU A 368 13.25 1.67 7.50
C GLU A 368 13.13 0.97 6.14
N VAL A 369 13.59 -0.28 6.04
CA VAL A 369 13.52 -1.09 4.81
C VAL A 369 12.06 -1.30 4.38
N ALA A 370 11.16 -1.64 5.30
CA ALA A 370 9.75 -1.88 5.00
C ALA A 370 9.07 -0.64 4.39
N TYR A 371 9.23 0.51 5.05
CA TYR A 371 8.67 1.78 4.56
C TYR A 371 9.33 2.21 3.25
N LYS A 372 10.64 2.00 3.08
CA LYS A 372 11.32 2.28 1.81
C LYS A 372 10.78 1.43 0.66
N MET A 373 10.54 0.13 0.86
CA MET A 373 9.97 -0.73 -0.17
C MET A 373 8.56 -0.29 -0.57
N GLN A 374 7.73 0.12 0.39
CA GLN A 374 6.39 0.65 0.08
C GLN A 374 6.44 1.98 -0.67
N LEU A 375 7.36 2.88 -0.32
CA LEU A 375 7.55 4.13 -1.07
C LEU A 375 7.98 3.86 -2.52
N LEU A 376 8.81 2.83 -2.76
CA LEU A 376 9.16 2.41 -4.13
C LEU A 376 7.97 1.79 -4.88
N GLN A 377 7.09 1.04 -4.21
CA GLN A 377 5.83 0.55 -4.81
C GLN A 377 4.92 1.72 -5.21
N ILE A 378 4.82 2.73 -4.32
CA ILE A 378 4.04 3.95 -4.55
C ILE A 378 4.60 4.75 -5.72
N GLU A 379 5.92 4.95 -5.76
CA GLU A 379 6.59 5.70 -6.83
C GLU A 379 6.32 5.06 -8.19
N ASN A 380 6.32 3.73 -8.26
CA ASN A 380 6.11 2.98 -9.50
C ASN A 380 4.63 2.64 -9.79
N MET A 381 3.70 3.20 -9.02
CA MET A 381 2.27 2.96 -9.20
C MET A 381 1.75 3.68 -10.45
N VAL A 382 1.12 2.91 -11.34
CA VAL A 382 0.48 3.46 -12.55
C VAL A 382 -0.90 3.98 -12.20
N LEU A 383 -1.23 5.18 -12.66
CA LEU A 383 -2.54 5.78 -12.50
C LEU A 383 -3.33 5.75 -13.80
N SER A 384 -4.62 5.42 -13.67
CA SER A 384 -5.58 5.47 -14.77
C SER A 384 -6.19 6.87 -14.93
N PRO A 385 -6.65 7.25 -16.13
CA PRO A 385 -7.39 8.49 -16.35
C PRO A 385 -8.67 8.59 -15.48
N TRP A 386 -9.25 7.45 -15.12
CA TRP A 386 -10.44 7.39 -14.28
C TRP A 386 -10.19 7.94 -12.86
N ALA A 387 -9.05 7.63 -12.25
CA ALA A 387 -8.71 8.16 -10.92
C ALA A 387 -8.70 9.70 -10.89
N LEU A 388 -8.24 10.32 -11.99
CA LEU A 388 -8.20 11.78 -12.14
C LEU A 388 -9.61 12.34 -12.38
N THR A 389 -10.36 11.71 -13.29
CA THR A 389 -11.74 12.08 -13.62
C THR A 389 -12.63 12.07 -12.36
N VAL A 390 -12.51 11.03 -11.54
CA VAL A 390 -13.27 10.89 -10.28
C VAL A 390 -12.84 11.93 -9.24
N ALA A 391 -11.54 12.22 -9.12
CA ALA A 391 -11.07 13.25 -8.20
C ALA A 391 -11.68 14.63 -8.55
N VAL A 392 -11.79 14.96 -9.84
CA VAL A 392 -12.46 16.17 -10.31
C VAL A 392 -13.96 16.12 -10.03
N LEU A 393 -14.63 15.01 -10.33
CA LEU A 393 -16.08 14.85 -10.08
C LEU A 393 -16.42 15.01 -8.59
N LEU A 394 -15.63 14.42 -7.68
CA LEU A 394 -15.87 14.51 -6.24
C LEU A 394 -15.75 15.94 -5.70
N GLN A 395 -14.94 16.79 -6.30
CA GLN A 395 -14.86 18.22 -5.94
C GLN A 395 -15.94 19.08 -6.59
N ASN A 396 -16.74 18.52 -7.51
CA ASN A 396 -17.76 19.25 -8.27
C ASN A 396 -19.10 18.49 -8.28
N LEU A 397 -19.43 17.84 -7.16
CA LEU A 397 -20.70 17.13 -6.97
C LEU A 397 -21.91 18.08 -7.09
N PRO A 398 -23.09 17.56 -7.49
CA PRO A 398 -23.40 16.17 -7.86
C PRO A 398 -23.15 15.83 -9.35
N SER A 399 -22.93 16.83 -10.19
CA SER A 399 -22.81 16.67 -11.64
C SER A 399 -21.94 17.76 -12.25
N MET A 400 -21.33 17.47 -13.40
CA MET A 400 -20.45 18.40 -14.12
C MET A 400 -20.69 18.31 -15.63
N ASN A 401 -20.63 19.45 -16.32
CA ASN A 401 -20.64 19.47 -17.78
C ASN A 401 -19.42 18.72 -18.35
N PHE A 402 -19.62 17.94 -19.40
CA PHE A 402 -18.61 17.04 -19.95
C PHE A 402 -17.34 17.76 -20.42
N ASP A 403 -17.47 18.89 -21.13
CA ASP A 403 -16.31 19.65 -21.64
C ASP A 403 -15.49 20.25 -20.48
N ALA A 404 -16.18 20.74 -19.44
CA ALA A 404 -15.53 21.23 -18.23
C ALA A 404 -14.79 20.12 -17.47
N LEU A 405 -15.38 18.91 -17.42
CA LEU A 405 -14.73 17.73 -16.83
C LEU A 405 -13.47 17.35 -17.59
N VAL A 406 -13.52 17.35 -18.93
CA VAL A 406 -12.37 17.06 -19.79
C VAL A 406 -11.25 18.06 -19.54
N ALA A 407 -11.55 19.36 -19.57
CA ALA A 407 -10.57 20.42 -19.34
C ALA A 407 -9.91 20.32 -17.96
N LYS A 408 -10.68 20.12 -16.89
CA LYS A 408 -10.13 19.97 -15.52
C LYS A 408 -9.34 18.68 -15.35
N THR A 409 -9.74 17.59 -16.01
CA THR A 409 -9.01 16.31 -15.97
C THR A 409 -7.67 16.42 -16.69
N LEU A 410 -7.61 17.14 -17.82
CA LEU A 410 -6.36 17.43 -18.52
C LEU A 410 -5.43 18.35 -17.72
N TRP A 411 -5.98 19.36 -17.04
CA TRP A 411 -5.20 20.17 -16.11
C TRP A 411 -4.61 19.32 -14.97
N LEU A 412 -5.42 18.45 -14.37
CA LEU A 412 -4.97 17.55 -13.31
C LEU A 412 -3.92 16.55 -13.82
N LYS A 413 -4.07 16.03 -15.05
CA LYS A 413 -3.05 15.20 -15.73
C LYS A 413 -1.70 15.90 -15.74
N GLY A 414 -1.66 17.16 -16.18
CA GLY A 414 -0.43 17.97 -16.19
C GLY A 414 0.16 18.18 -14.80
N LEU A 415 -0.68 18.48 -13.80
CA LEU A 415 -0.23 18.64 -12.41
C LEU A 415 0.33 17.33 -11.83
N THR A 416 -0.36 16.21 -12.05
CA THR A 416 0.10 14.88 -11.62
C THR A 416 1.45 14.52 -12.24
N GLN A 417 1.66 14.78 -13.53
CA GLN A 417 2.95 14.59 -14.20
C GLN A 417 4.04 15.51 -13.62
N ALA A 418 3.72 16.78 -13.35
CA ALA A 418 4.67 17.72 -12.75
C ALA A 418 5.15 17.26 -11.36
N PHE A 419 4.27 16.61 -10.60
CA PHE A 419 4.54 16.01 -9.29
C PHE A 419 5.18 14.61 -9.36
N GLY A 420 5.47 14.11 -10.56
CA GLY A 420 6.18 12.85 -10.77
C GLY A 420 5.29 11.61 -10.75
N GLY A 421 3.98 11.78 -10.92
CA GLY A 421 3.04 10.68 -11.09
C GLY A 421 3.22 9.94 -12.41
N PHE A 422 3.11 8.61 -12.36
CA PHE A 422 3.10 7.79 -13.56
C PHE A 422 1.66 7.57 -14.05
N LEU A 423 1.31 8.20 -15.17
CA LEU A 423 -0.01 8.10 -15.79
C LEU A 423 0.06 7.31 -17.08
N THR A 424 -0.85 6.36 -17.27
CA THR A 424 -1.09 5.76 -18.58
C THR A 424 -2.21 6.51 -19.28
N TRP A 425 -1.84 7.25 -20.31
CA TRP A 425 -2.77 7.98 -21.17
C TRP A 425 -2.51 7.56 -22.61
N PRO A 426 -3.52 7.13 -23.38
CA PRO A 426 -3.32 6.74 -24.77
C PRO A 426 -2.76 7.92 -25.59
N ASP A 427 -1.59 7.76 -26.21
CA ASP A 427 -0.86 8.86 -26.88
C ASP A 427 -1.58 9.41 -28.13
N ASN A 428 -2.45 8.60 -28.75
CA ASN A 428 -3.11 8.90 -30.03
C ASN A 428 -4.63 9.09 -29.93
N GLU A 429 -5.19 9.15 -28.71
CA GLU A 429 -6.63 9.33 -28.52
C GLU A 429 -6.93 10.73 -27.97
N PRO A 430 -7.95 11.42 -28.50
CA PRO A 430 -8.40 12.69 -27.95
C PRO A 430 -8.92 12.49 -26.51
N ALA A 431 -8.75 13.52 -25.68
CA ALA A 431 -9.04 13.41 -24.25
C ALA A 431 -10.51 13.08 -23.94
N GLU A 432 -11.40 13.55 -24.81
CA GLU A 432 -12.83 13.30 -24.79
C GLU A 432 -13.13 11.81 -24.93
N GLU A 433 -12.49 11.12 -25.87
CA GLU A 433 -12.67 9.67 -26.10
C GLU A 433 -12.11 8.85 -24.94
N VAL A 434 -10.97 9.25 -24.37
CA VAL A 434 -10.39 8.59 -23.19
C VAL A 434 -11.35 8.66 -22.00
N ILE A 435 -11.89 9.86 -21.72
CA ILE A 435 -12.81 10.05 -20.59
C ILE A 435 -14.15 9.35 -20.85
N GLN A 436 -14.67 9.36 -22.07
CA GLN A 436 -15.86 8.59 -22.44
C GLN A 436 -15.65 7.08 -22.23
N SER A 437 -14.50 6.55 -22.62
CA SER A 437 -14.15 5.14 -22.43
C SER A 437 -14.09 4.77 -20.95
N CYS A 438 -13.52 5.64 -20.10
CA CYS A 438 -13.57 5.46 -18.65
C CYS A 438 -15.00 5.46 -18.10
N LEU A 439 -15.86 6.40 -18.55
CA LEU A 439 -17.27 6.46 -18.13
C LEU A 439 -18.05 5.19 -18.55
N LEU A 440 -17.73 4.60 -19.71
CA LEU A 440 -18.32 3.33 -20.15
C LEU A 440 -17.89 2.16 -19.26
N LEU A 441 -16.59 2.06 -18.95
CA LEU A 441 -16.05 1.02 -18.08
C LEU A 441 -16.64 1.08 -16.65
N HIS A 442 -16.84 2.30 -16.15
CA HIS A 442 -17.39 2.60 -14.82
C HIS A 442 -18.85 3.06 -14.88
N SER A 443 -19.62 2.54 -15.83
CA SER A 443 -21.04 2.88 -16.02
C SER A 443 -21.94 2.49 -14.84
N ASN A 444 -21.45 1.70 -13.89
CA ASN A 444 -22.11 1.44 -12.62
C ASN A 444 -22.03 2.63 -11.63
N ILE A 445 -21.10 3.56 -11.82
CA ILE A 445 -20.81 4.67 -10.91
C ILE A 445 -21.30 6.00 -11.48
N ALA A 446 -21.02 6.27 -12.77
CA ALA A 446 -21.34 7.53 -13.42
C ALA A 446 -21.96 7.30 -14.81
N SER A 447 -22.69 8.28 -15.31
CA SER A 447 -23.23 8.27 -16.67
C SER A 447 -23.26 9.67 -17.28
N LEU A 448 -23.05 9.74 -18.59
CA LEU A 448 -23.20 10.95 -19.39
C LEU A 448 -24.65 11.07 -19.87
N VAL A 449 -25.35 12.12 -19.44
CA VAL A 449 -26.75 12.43 -19.82
C VAL A 449 -26.80 13.88 -20.31
N LYS A 450 -27.14 14.10 -21.59
CA LYS A 450 -27.27 15.44 -22.20
C LYS A 450 -26.08 16.36 -21.86
N ASP A 451 -24.87 15.90 -22.21
CA ASP A 451 -23.60 16.61 -21.99
C ASP A 451 -23.23 16.91 -20.53
N THR A 452 -23.93 16.27 -19.59
CA THR A 452 -23.67 16.36 -18.16
C THR A 452 -23.32 14.99 -17.62
N VAL A 453 -22.17 14.88 -16.98
CA VAL A 453 -21.76 13.68 -16.25
C VAL A 453 -22.36 13.76 -14.85
N THR A 454 -23.16 12.77 -14.50
CA THR A 454 -23.83 12.68 -13.21
C THR A 454 -23.48 11.36 -12.55
N LEU A 455 -23.17 11.40 -11.25
CA LEU A 455 -22.99 10.19 -10.46
C LEU A 455 -24.34 9.51 -10.24
N LYS A 456 -24.35 8.17 -10.30
CA LYS A 456 -25.52 7.36 -9.98
C LYS A 456 -25.70 7.32 -8.46
N VAL A 457 -26.20 8.43 -7.93
CA VAL A 457 -26.47 8.63 -6.51
C VAL A 457 -27.97 8.55 -6.24
N ASP A 458 -28.79 8.80 -7.26
CA ASP A 458 -30.23 9.00 -7.14
C ASP A 458 -30.97 8.08 -8.13
N SER A 459 -31.16 6.81 -7.75
CA SER A 459 -32.21 6.00 -8.36
C SER A 459 -33.48 6.32 -7.58
N GLY A 460 -34.43 7.04 -8.17
CA GLY A 460 -35.64 7.49 -7.50
C GLY A 460 -36.26 6.43 -6.58
N ALA A 461 -36.46 6.83 -5.31
CA ALA A 461 -36.62 6.01 -4.10
C ALA A 461 -35.28 5.48 -3.56
N SER A 462 -34.87 5.93 -2.37
CA SER A 462 -33.72 5.40 -1.61
C SER A 462 -33.67 3.87 -1.67
N GLU A 463 -32.99 3.32 -2.68
CA GLU A 463 -32.86 1.89 -2.84
C GLU A 463 -31.87 1.44 -1.78
N VAL A 464 -32.41 0.92 -0.70
CA VAL A 464 -31.66 0.39 0.41
C VAL A 464 -31.16 -1.00 -0.01
N VAL A 465 -29.91 -1.07 -0.46
CA VAL A 465 -29.27 -2.35 -0.79
C VAL A 465 -28.63 -2.89 0.48
N SER A 466 -29.18 -3.98 1.02
CA SER A 466 -28.69 -4.61 2.25
C SER A 466 -28.67 -3.68 3.49
N GLY A 467 -29.61 -2.74 3.58
CA GLY A 467 -29.69 -1.79 4.70
C GLY A 467 -28.87 -0.51 4.52
N LEU A 468 -28.16 -0.35 3.39
CA LEU A 468 -27.29 0.79 3.11
C LEU A 468 -27.87 1.64 1.97
N LEU A 469 -27.74 2.98 2.10
CA LEU A 469 -28.11 3.91 1.04
C LEU A 469 -27.19 3.73 -0.17
N PHE A 470 -27.78 3.58 -1.35
CA PHE A 470 -27.04 3.43 -2.61
C PHE A 470 -26.03 4.58 -2.84
N GLN A 471 -26.40 5.80 -2.46
CA GLN A 471 -25.51 6.98 -2.45
C GLN A 471 -24.18 6.74 -1.72
N HIS A 472 -24.21 6.10 -0.54
CA HIS A 472 -23.00 5.82 0.23
C HIS A 472 -22.07 4.87 -0.50
N ILE A 473 -22.64 3.90 -1.20
CA ILE A 473 -21.88 2.91 -1.98
C ILE A 473 -21.16 3.63 -3.13
N THR A 474 -21.89 4.39 -3.93
CA THR A 474 -21.32 5.14 -5.08
C THR A 474 -20.21 6.09 -4.64
N LEU A 475 -20.45 6.89 -3.59
CA LEU A 475 -19.48 7.90 -3.15
C LEU A 475 -18.23 7.29 -2.52
N LEU A 476 -18.36 6.22 -1.71
CA LEU A 476 -17.18 5.52 -1.19
C LEU A 476 -16.41 4.78 -2.29
N THR A 477 -17.09 4.29 -3.33
CA THR A 477 -16.43 3.74 -4.52
C THR A 477 -15.59 4.82 -5.21
N CYS A 478 -16.17 6.01 -5.41
CA CYS A 478 -15.44 7.16 -5.95
C CYS A 478 -14.25 7.55 -5.06
N SER A 479 -14.43 7.58 -3.73
CA SER A 479 -13.33 7.84 -2.79
C SER A 479 -12.20 6.83 -2.95
N ALA A 480 -12.50 5.55 -3.16
CA ALA A 480 -11.47 4.54 -3.40
C ALA A 480 -10.66 4.81 -4.69
N TYR A 481 -11.30 5.23 -5.78
CA TYR A 481 -10.58 5.62 -7.01
C TYR A 481 -9.74 6.88 -6.82
N ARG A 482 -10.28 7.92 -6.18
CA ARG A 482 -9.54 9.13 -5.80
C ARG A 482 -8.33 8.78 -4.92
N ASN A 483 -8.46 7.81 -4.02
CA ASN A 483 -7.39 7.43 -3.10
C ASN A 483 -6.14 6.88 -3.79
N GLN A 484 -6.26 6.33 -5.00
CA GLN A 484 -5.11 5.93 -5.81
C GLN A 484 -4.22 7.15 -6.14
N LEU A 485 -4.83 8.31 -6.39
CA LEU A 485 -4.12 9.54 -6.71
C LEU A 485 -3.37 10.13 -5.51
N LEU A 486 -3.90 9.94 -4.30
CA LEU A 486 -3.46 10.68 -3.10
C LEU A 486 -1.97 10.54 -2.80
N ASN A 487 -1.39 9.38 -3.03
CA ASN A 487 0.02 9.12 -2.70
C ASN A 487 1.00 10.12 -3.34
N ILE A 488 0.67 10.64 -4.52
CA ILE A 488 1.47 11.66 -5.24
C ILE A 488 1.31 13.04 -4.59
N PHE A 489 0.14 13.31 -4.03
CA PHE A 489 -0.25 14.61 -3.52
C PHE A 489 -0.07 14.78 -2.01
N VAL A 490 0.22 13.71 -1.24
CA VAL A 490 0.35 13.77 0.23
C VAL A 490 1.22 14.93 0.71
N ARG A 491 2.49 14.99 0.26
CA ARG A 491 3.43 16.02 0.72
C ARG A 491 2.98 17.44 0.36
N PRO A 492 2.71 17.77 -0.93
CA PRO A 492 2.29 19.11 -1.30
C PRO A 492 0.92 19.50 -0.70
N SER A 493 -0.02 18.55 -0.57
CA SER A 493 -1.31 18.82 0.07
C SER A 493 -1.19 19.09 1.57
N LEU A 494 -0.33 18.37 2.29
CA LEU A 494 -0.11 18.68 3.71
C LEU A 494 0.52 20.06 3.91
N VAL A 495 1.41 20.49 3.01
CA VAL A 495 1.92 21.88 3.01
C VAL A 495 0.80 22.87 2.70
N ALA A 496 -0.06 22.57 1.72
CA ALA A 496 -1.19 23.42 1.34
C ALA A 496 -2.20 23.60 2.48
N VAL A 497 -2.57 22.51 3.15
CA VAL A 497 -3.45 22.53 4.33
C VAL A 497 -2.75 23.28 5.47
N ALA A 498 -1.46 23.04 5.73
CA ALA A 498 -0.72 23.76 6.76
C ALA A 498 -0.66 25.28 6.50
N LEU A 499 -0.55 25.71 5.24
CA LEU A 499 -0.65 27.12 4.85
C LEU A 499 -2.03 27.70 5.14
N GLN A 500 -3.10 26.98 4.81
CA GLN A 500 -4.47 27.40 5.12
C GLN A 500 -4.70 27.55 6.63
N MET A 501 -4.10 26.66 7.43
CA MET A 501 -4.23 26.65 8.88
C MET A 501 -3.36 27.70 9.59
N THR A 502 -2.40 28.33 8.88
CA THR A 502 -1.39 29.22 9.48
C THR A 502 -1.56 30.66 8.98
N PRO A 503 -2.05 31.60 9.80
CA PRO A 503 -2.35 32.97 9.35
C PRO A 503 -1.11 33.83 9.02
N GLY A 504 0.09 33.43 9.44
CA GLY A 504 1.30 34.27 9.39
C GLY A 504 2.30 33.98 8.27
N PHE A 505 2.05 33.00 7.38
CA PHE A 505 2.96 32.56 6.30
C PHE A 505 4.42 32.25 6.68
N ARG A 506 4.76 32.28 7.97
CA ARG A 506 6.10 31.97 8.48
C ARG A 506 6.41 30.50 8.28
N LYS A 507 7.56 30.21 7.67
CA LYS A 507 8.00 28.85 7.35
C LYS A 507 8.03 27.93 8.57
N GLU A 508 8.45 28.45 9.73
CA GLU A 508 8.51 27.70 11.00
C GLU A 508 7.13 27.27 11.49
N ASP A 509 6.12 28.14 11.37
CA ASP A 509 4.77 27.88 11.83
C ASP A 509 4.08 26.89 10.87
N VAL A 510 4.29 27.05 9.56
CA VAL A 510 3.81 26.10 8.54
C VAL A 510 4.44 24.73 8.73
N TYR A 511 5.75 24.66 8.99
CA TYR A 511 6.44 23.39 9.27
C TYR A 511 5.91 22.72 10.54
N SER A 512 5.63 23.49 11.59
CA SER A 512 5.04 23.00 12.83
C SER A 512 3.65 22.40 12.58
N CYS A 513 2.82 23.08 11.80
CA CYS A 513 1.50 22.60 11.39
C CYS A 513 1.61 21.35 10.48
N PHE A 514 2.54 21.33 9.53
CA PHE A 514 2.83 20.16 8.70
C PHE A 514 3.19 18.93 9.53
N CYS A 515 4.09 19.07 10.52
CA CYS A 515 4.46 17.99 11.42
C CYS A 515 3.25 17.46 12.20
N PHE A 516 2.41 18.37 12.72
CA PHE A 516 1.16 18.00 13.38
C PHE A 516 0.24 17.19 12.46
N LEU A 517 -0.04 17.66 11.24
CA LEU A 517 -0.90 16.95 10.30
C LEU A 517 -0.31 15.58 9.92
N ARG A 518 1.00 15.52 9.70
CA ARG A 518 1.71 14.26 9.40
C ARG A 518 1.56 13.25 10.54
N ASP A 519 1.68 13.70 11.79
CA ASP A 519 1.55 12.82 12.96
C ASP A 519 0.10 12.36 13.18
N VAL A 520 -0.88 13.21 12.87
CA VAL A 520 -2.32 12.86 12.88
C VAL A 520 -2.64 11.82 11.79
N PHE A 521 -2.10 12.00 10.58
CA PHE A 521 -2.40 11.16 9.42
C PHE A 521 -1.38 10.04 9.16
N SER A 522 -0.53 9.69 10.13
CA SER A 522 0.53 8.69 9.90
C SER A 522 0.01 7.26 9.71
N ASP A 523 -1.23 6.97 10.08
CA ASP A 523 -1.91 5.70 9.75
C ASP A 523 -2.69 5.76 8.44
N GLU A 524 -2.91 6.96 7.91
CA GLU A 524 -3.61 7.19 6.64
C GLU A 524 -2.67 7.16 5.44
N PHE A 525 -1.45 7.67 5.61
CA PHE A 525 -0.45 7.81 4.56
C PHE A 525 0.92 7.31 5.01
N ILE A 526 1.74 6.92 4.04
CA ILE A 526 3.07 6.35 4.28
C ILE A 526 4.13 7.47 4.35
N PHE A 527 4.76 7.60 5.52
CA PHE A 527 5.90 8.49 5.77
C PHE A 527 7.08 7.67 6.27
N LEU A 528 8.30 8.01 5.84
CA LEU A 528 9.49 7.36 6.39
C LEU A 528 9.72 7.88 7.82
N PRO A 529 9.87 7.00 8.83
CA PRO A 529 10.15 7.44 10.20
C PRO A 529 11.40 8.33 10.27
N GLY A 530 11.32 9.44 11.00
CA GLY A 530 12.42 10.38 11.17
C GLY A 530 12.66 11.38 10.01
N ASN A 531 11.86 11.33 8.94
CA ASN A 531 12.08 12.17 7.74
C ASN A 531 11.20 13.43 7.64
N ALA A 532 10.72 13.99 8.76
CA ALA A 532 9.75 15.10 8.76
C ALA A 532 10.17 16.29 7.89
N LEU A 533 11.41 16.73 8.07
CA LEU A 533 11.97 17.85 7.33
C LEU A 533 12.06 17.55 5.84
N LYS A 534 12.47 16.32 5.47
CA LYS A 534 12.58 15.91 4.06
C LYS A 534 11.22 15.85 3.39
N ASP A 535 10.20 15.29 4.05
CA ASP A 535 8.83 15.26 3.51
C ASP A 535 8.28 16.69 3.32
N PHE A 536 8.59 17.61 4.25
CA PHE A 536 8.19 19.02 4.13
C PHE A 536 8.90 19.74 3.00
N GLU A 537 10.22 19.56 2.87
CA GLU A 537 11.03 20.13 1.81
C GLU A 537 10.61 19.60 0.43
N GLU A 538 10.28 18.31 0.32
CA GLU A 538 9.73 17.72 -0.90
C GLU A 538 8.39 18.36 -1.27
N GLY A 539 7.47 18.51 -0.32
CA GLY A 539 6.18 19.18 -0.55
C GLY A 539 6.36 20.63 -1.02
N CYS A 540 7.27 21.38 -0.39
CA CYS A 540 7.61 22.74 -0.80
C CYS A 540 8.25 22.78 -2.19
N TYR A 541 9.17 21.86 -2.49
CA TYR A 541 9.84 21.77 -3.78
C TYR A 541 8.85 21.54 -4.92
N LEU A 542 7.91 20.60 -4.74
CA LEU A 542 6.89 20.31 -5.75
C LEU A 542 5.99 21.52 -6.03
N LEU A 543 5.57 22.23 -4.96
CA LEU A 543 4.77 23.44 -5.09
C LEU A 543 5.56 24.61 -5.72
N CYS A 544 6.85 24.76 -5.44
CA CYS A 544 7.70 25.73 -6.13
C CYS A 544 7.85 25.39 -7.62
N LYS A 545 8.03 24.10 -7.94
CA LYS A 545 8.19 23.61 -9.32
C LYS A 545 6.94 23.85 -10.17
N SER A 546 5.75 23.80 -9.58
CA SER A 546 4.49 24.16 -10.22
C SER A 546 4.15 25.65 -10.17
N GLU A 547 5.11 26.51 -9.79
CA GLU A 547 4.93 27.95 -9.59
C GLU A 547 3.82 28.31 -8.59
N THR A 548 3.42 27.39 -7.71
CA THR A 548 2.32 27.56 -6.75
C THR A 548 2.71 28.45 -5.58
N ILE A 549 3.94 28.27 -5.07
CA ILE A 549 4.47 29.03 -3.94
C ILE A 549 5.87 29.56 -4.25
N GLN A 550 6.29 30.56 -3.50
CA GLN A 550 7.65 31.05 -3.40
C GLN A 550 8.14 30.92 -1.97
N VAL A 551 9.22 30.17 -1.77
CA VAL A 551 9.79 29.95 -0.44
C VAL A 551 11.00 30.87 -0.26
N THR A 552 10.90 31.78 0.71
CA THR A 552 12.03 32.60 1.17
C THR A 552 12.70 31.95 2.39
N THR A 553 13.73 32.58 2.95
CA THR A 553 14.37 32.10 4.17
C THR A 553 13.44 32.06 5.38
N LYS A 554 12.41 32.90 5.42
CA LYS A 554 11.53 33.06 6.60
C LYS A 554 10.05 32.78 6.32
N GLU A 555 9.61 32.94 5.09
CA GLU A 555 8.18 32.94 4.72
C GLU A 555 7.92 32.09 3.47
N ILE A 556 6.69 31.59 3.37
CA ILE A 556 6.17 30.88 2.21
C ILE A 556 5.00 31.70 1.65
N LEU A 557 5.20 32.28 0.46
CA LEU A 557 4.22 33.13 -0.20
C LEU A 557 3.50 32.35 -1.31
N VAL A 558 2.18 32.51 -1.39
CA VAL A 558 1.37 31.92 -2.46
C VAL A 558 1.37 32.84 -3.68
N THR A 559 1.59 32.30 -4.87
CA THR A 559 1.55 33.09 -6.11
C THR A 559 0.10 33.25 -6.59
N GLU A 560 -0.20 34.29 -7.37
CA GLU A 560 -1.56 34.50 -7.91
C GLU A 560 -2.04 33.32 -8.77
N LYS A 561 -1.13 32.72 -9.57
CA LYS A 561 -1.41 31.55 -10.39
C LYS A 561 -1.54 30.26 -9.58
N GLY A 562 -0.93 30.23 -8.39
CA GLY A 562 -0.89 29.08 -7.50
C GLY A 562 -2.20 28.82 -6.75
N ASN A 563 -3.08 29.81 -6.65
CA ASN A 563 -4.32 29.69 -5.87
C ASN A 563 -5.17 28.49 -6.31
N THR A 564 -5.34 28.25 -7.61
CA THR A 564 -6.12 27.12 -8.11
C THR A 564 -5.51 25.76 -7.73
N VAL A 565 -4.17 25.64 -7.76
CA VAL A 565 -3.48 24.42 -7.32
C VAL A 565 -3.67 24.25 -5.82
N LEU A 566 -3.50 25.31 -5.04
CA LEU A 566 -3.64 25.27 -3.59
C LEU A 566 -5.06 24.87 -3.16
N GLU A 567 -6.08 25.49 -3.76
CA GLU A 567 -7.49 25.14 -3.54
C GLU A 567 -7.78 23.67 -3.86
N PHE A 568 -7.32 23.19 -5.02
CA PHE A 568 -7.46 21.78 -5.38
C PHE A 568 -6.82 20.84 -4.35
N LEU A 569 -5.59 21.15 -3.90
CA LEU A 569 -4.85 20.32 -2.95
C LEU A 569 -5.50 20.30 -1.56
N ILE A 570 -6.03 21.44 -1.13
CA ILE A 570 -6.79 21.57 0.12
C ILE A 570 -8.07 20.76 0.03
N GLU A 571 -8.87 20.94 -1.02
CA GLU A 571 -10.13 20.20 -1.20
C GLU A 571 -9.90 18.69 -1.39
N LEU A 572 -8.77 18.28 -1.96
CA LEU A 572 -8.39 16.87 -2.08
C LEU A 572 -8.18 16.19 -0.71
N PHE A 573 -7.67 16.92 0.29
CA PHE A 573 -7.35 16.40 1.62
C PHE A 573 -8.36 16.77 2.71
N LYS A 574 -9.24 17.73 2.44
CA LYS A 574 -10.34 18.14 3.31
C LYS A 574 -11.19 16.97 3.83
N PRO A 575 -11.51 15.91 3.06
CA PRO A 575 -12.26 14.78 3.60
C PRO A 575 -11.57 14.09 4.78
N PHE A 576 -10.23 14.05 4.82
CA PHE A 576 -9.50 13.44 5.94
C PHE A 576 -9.54 14.33 7.19
N VAL A 577 -9.34 15.64 7.02
CA VAL A 577 -9.43 16.63 8.12
C VAL A 577 -10.84 16.66 8.70
N GLU A 578 -11.86 16.78 7.86
CA GLU A 578 -13.27 16.74 8.29
C GLU A 578 -13.63 15.40 8.91
N SER A 579 -13.08 14.29 8.40
CA SER A 579 -13.37 12.99 8.99
C SER A 579 -12.91 12.90 10.43
N TYR A 580 -11.67 13.33 10.70
CA TYR A 580 -11.12 13.33 12.04
C TYR A 580 -11.89 14.29 12.95
N LYS A 581 -12.32 15.46 12.45
CA LYS A 581 -13.18 16.40 13.21
C LYS A 581 -14.53 15.80 13.58
N VAL A 582 -15.20 15.12 12.65
CA VAL A 582 -16.49 14.45 12.93
C VAL A 582 -16.32 13.39 14.01
N ILE A 583 -15.23 12.61 13.95
CA ILE A 583 -14.94 11.59 14.96
C ILE A 583 -14.61 12.25 16.31
N CYS A 584 -13.88 13.37 16.35
CA CYS A 584 -13.67 14.12 17.59
C CYS A 584 -15.00 14.58 18.22
N ARG A 585 -15.92 15.11 17.41
CA ARG A 585 -17.26 15.52 17.88
C ARG A 585 -18.11 14.36 18.38
N TYR A 586 -17.96 13.17 17.79
CA TYR A 586 -18.59 11.96 18.30
C TYR A 586 -18.01 11.59 19.67
N LEU A 587 -16.69 11.52 19.80
CA LEU A 587 -16.01 11.13 21.04
C LEU A 587 -16.23 12.12 22.19
N LEU A 588 -16.43 13.41 21.89
CA LEU A 588 -16.80 14.43 22.87
C LEU A 588 -18.23 14.26 23.44
N LYS A 589 -19.08 13.48 22.78
CA LYS A 589 -20.44 13.15 23.25
C LYS A 589 -20.51 11.81 23.97
N GLU A 590 -19.48 10.99 23.88
CA GLU A 590 -19.42 9.68 24.53
C GLU A 590 -18.88 9.86 25.96
N GLU A 591 -19.74 9.65 26.94
CA GLU A 591 -19.40 9.77 28.37
C GLU A 591 -18.85 8.46 28.96
N ASP A 592 -19.08 7.33 28.28
CA ASP A 592 -18.75 5.99 28.77
C ASP A 592 -17.52 5.37 28.09
N CYS A 593 -16.91 4.40 28.77
CA CYS A 593 -15.89 3.54 28.19
C CYS A 593 -16.50 2.63 27.10
N PHE A 594 -15.79 2.46 25.98
CA PHE A 594 -16.28 1.67 24.85
C PHE A 594 -15.25 0.68 24.30
N SER A 595 -15.74 -0.36 23.65
CA SER A 595 -14.92 -1.28 22.84
C SER A 595 -14.72 -0.73 21.43
N GLU A 596 -13.71 -1.23 20.72
CA GLU A 596 -13.48 -0.90 19.31
C GLU A 596 -14.71 -1.20 18.43
N LYS A 597 -15.45 -2.28 18.73
CA LYS A 597 -16.67 -2.64 18.00
C LYS A 597 -17.79 -1.63 18.22
N GLN A 598 -17.97 -1.16 19.45
CA GLN A 598 -18.95 -0.11 19.77
C GLN A 598 -18.58 1.21 19.09
N TYR A 599 -17.30 1.59 19.15
CA TYR A 599 -16.78 2.78 18.47
C TYR A 599 -17.10 2.78 16.95
N LEU A 600 -16.79 1.70 16.23
CA LEU A 600 -17.05 1.63 14.78
C LEU A 600 -18.54 1.71 14.44
N ALA A 601 -19.40 1.13 15.27
CA ALA A 601 -20.84 1.21 15.07
C ALA A 601 -21.40 2.59 15.43
N GLY A 602 -20.93 3.19 16.52
CA GLY A 602 -21.36 4.49 17.03
C GLY A 602 -20.97 5.64 16.10
N VAL A 603 -19.71 5.70 15.67
CA VAL A 603 -19.24 6.70 14.69
C VAL A 603 -20.06 6.62 13.41
N ARG A 604 -20.33 5.41 12.90
CA ARG A 604 -21.12 5.23 11.67
C ARG A 604 -22.54 5.74 11.84
N LYS A 605 -23.21 5.39 12.95
CA LYS A 605 -24.56 5.86 13.25
C LYS A 605 -24.60 7.39 13.34
N PHE A 606 -23.70 7.98 14.12
CA PHE A 606 -23.57 9.42 14.29
C PHE A 606 -23.33 10.14 12.95
N THR A 607 -22.47 9.57 12.10
CA THR A 607 -22.17 10.12 10.78
C THR A 607 -23.38 10.05 9.86
N SER A 608 -24.10 8.92 9.82
CA SER A 608 -25.33 8.80 9.03
C SER A 608 -26.35 9.85 9.45
N GLU A 609 -26.55 10.07 10.75
CA GLU A 609 -27.45 11.13 11.24
C GLU A 609 -27.00 12.52 10.75
N LEU A 610 -25.71 12.84 10.78
CA LEU A 610 -25.20 14.11 10.26
C LEU A 610 -25.39 14.28 8.75
N LEU A 611 -25.25 13.20 7.98
CA LEU A 611 -25.47 13.21 6.53
C LEU A 611 -26.96 13.37 6.20
N ASP A 612 -27.84 12.65 6.90
CA ASP A 612 -29.30 12.72 6.70
C ASP A 612 -29.87 14.11 7.01
N HIS A 613 -29.32 14.80 8.02
CA HIS A 613 -29.70 16.17 8.36
C HIS A 613 -28.97 17.24 7.51
N GLY A 614 -28.07 16.84 6.60
CA GLY A 614 -27.27 17.77 5.79
C GLY A 614 -26.24 18.59 6.58
N CYS A 615 -25.95 18.21 7.83
CA CYS A 615 -24.95 18.88 8.68
C CYS A 615 -23.50 18.52 8.29
N SER A 616 -23.31 17.47 7.49
CA SER A 616 -22.03 17.06 6.92
C SER A 616 -22.23 16.60 5.47
N GLN A 617 -21.17 16.71 4.66
CA GLN A 617 -21.08 16.13 3.32
C GLN A 617 -19.89 15.16 3.21
N CYS A 618 -19.27 14.80 4.34
CA CYS A 618 -18.08 13.96 4.38
C CYS A 618 -18.45 12.48 4.51
N TYR A 619 -18.60 11.80 3.37
CA TYR A 619 -18.93 10.37 3.32
C TYR A 619 -17.76 9.46 3.71
N ASP A 620 -16.52 9.94 3.60
CA ASP A 620 -15.31 9.18 3.93
C ASP A 620 -15.31 8.67 5.40
N VAL A 621 -16.00 9.35 6.33
CA VAL A 621 -16.13 8.90 7.74
C VAL A 621 -16.87 7.57 7.88
N LEU A 622 -17.76 7.23 6.94
CA LEU A 622 -18.48 5.95 6.95
C LEU A 622 -17.54 4.74 6.76
N SER A 623 -16.35 4.98 6.19
CA SER A 623 -15.32 3.98 5.96
C SER A 623 -14.73 3.48 7.26
N SER A 624 -14.87 2.18 7.52
CA SER A 624 -14.25 1.54 8.69
C SER A 624 -12.71 1.62 8.69
N ASP A 625 -12.07 1.79 7.53
CA ASP A 625 -10.62 2.05 7.45
C ASP A 625 -10.28 3.42 8.06
N VAL A 626 -10.99 4.48 7.67
CA VAL A 626 -10.79 5.84 8.21
C VAL A 626 -11.06 5.87 9.72
N GLN A 627 -12.13 5.21 10.16
CA GLN A 627 -12.46 5.10 11.58
C GLN A 627 -11.34 4.40 12.38
N LYS A 628 -10.81 3.29 11.88
CA LYS A 628 -9.71 2.56 12.54
C LYS A 628 -8.41 3.36 12.54
N ASN A 629 -8.10 4.05 11.45
CA ASN A 629 -6.92 4.88 11.33
C ASN A 629 -6.99 6.09 12.28
N ALA A 630 -8.14 6.76 12.36
CA ALA A 630 -8.38 7.83 13.31
C ALA A 630 -8.24 7.34 14.76
N LEU A 631 -8.83 6.19 15.10
CA LEU A 631 -8.69 5.60 16.43
C LEU A 631 -7.23 5.26 16.77
N ALA A 632 -6.48 4.67 15.82
CA ALA A 632 -5.06 4.37 16.01
C ALA A 632 -4.24 5.65 16.24
N ALA A 633 -4.54 6.71 15.48
CA ALA A 633 -3.91 8.02 15.66
C ALA A 633 -4.25 8.64 17.01
N PHE A 634 -5.51 8.59 17.45
CA PHE A 634 -5.92 9.14 18.74
C PHE A 634 -5.30 8.41 19.92
N VAL A 635 -5.12 7.08 19.81
CA VAL A 635 -4.38 6.31 20.81
C VAL A 635 -2.91 6.71 20.84
N ARG A 636 -2.26 6.86 19.67
CA ARG A 636 -0.85 7.30 19.59
C ARG A 636 -0.65 8.72 20.15
N LEU A 637 -1.59 9.62 19.89
CA LEU A 637 -1.55 11.02 20.35
C LEU A 637 -1.95 11.18 21.83
N GLY A 638 -2.33 10.10 22.52
CA GLY A 638 -2.75 10.14 23.93
C GLY A 638 -4.14 10.76 24.16
N VAL A 639 -4.93 10.86 23.09
CA VAL A 639 -6.29 11.41 23.10
C VAL A 639 -7.31 10.35 23.52
N VAL A 640 -7.03 9.09 23.22
CA VAL A 640 -7.80 7.93 23.68
C VAL A 640 -6.86 6.97 24.40
N GLU A 641 -7.18 6.63 25.65
CA GLU A 641 -6.45 5.62 26.40
C GLU A 641 -6.97 4.22 26.05
N LYS A 642 -6.07 3.28 25.75
CA LYS A 642 -6.39 1.88 25.49
C LYS A 642 -5.93 1.00 26.64
N LYS A 643 -6.87 0.43 27.41
CA LYS A 643 -6.61 -0.49 28.53
C LYS A 643 -7.06 -1.90 28.17
N LYS A 644 -6.34 -2.92 28.64
CA LYS A 644 -6.68 -4.32 28.40
C LYS A 644 -7.43 -4.88 29.61
N GLU A 645 -8.67 -5.30 29.43
CA GLU A 645 -9.51 -5.94 30.46
C GLU A 645 -10.12 -7.23 29.90
N ASN A 646 -9.98 -8.35 30.62
CA ASN A 646 -10.63 -9.63 30.29
C ASN A 646 -10.52 -10.07 28.82
N ASN A 647 -9.31 -9.99 28.25
CA ASN A 647 -8.98 -10.26 26.83
C ASN A 647 -9.51 -9.25 25.79
N ASP A 648 -10.36 -8.31 26.18
CA ASP A 648 -10.80 -7.21 25.32
C ASP A 648 -10.06 -5.90 25.66
N TYR A 649 -10.14 -4.94 24.74
CA TYR A 649 -9.58 -3.61 24.94
C TYR A 649 -10.71 -2.62 25.19
N ILE A 650 -10.63 -1.92 26.31
CA ILE A 650 -11.52 -0.82 26.68
C ILE A 650 -10.82 0.49 26.35
N LEU A 651 -11.57 1.39 25.73
CA LEU A 651 -11.11 2.70 25.28
C LEU A 651 -11.79 3.78 26.13
N ASN A 652 -10.99 4.74 26.58
CA ASN A 652 -11.46 5.90 27.36
C ASN A 652 -10.98 7.20 26.71
N VAL A 653 -11.84 8.21 26.68
CA VAL A 653 -11.55 9.50 26.01
C VAL A 653 -10.90 10.46 27.02
N ASN A 654 -9.82 11.12 26.60
CA ASN A 654 -9.24 12.23 27.32
C ASN A 654 -9.88 13.54 26.81
N GLU A 655 -10.95 13.99 27.49
CA GLU A 655 -11.79 15.13 27.07
C GLU A 655 -10.99 16.43 26.79
N PRO A 656 -10.04 16.87 27.65
CA PRO A 656 -9.20 18.02 27.34
C PRO A 656 -8.35 17.83 26.07
N ALA A 657 -7.79 16.63 25.88
CA ALA A 657 -6.91 16.35 24.74
C ALA A 657 -7.69 16.28 23.41
N ILE A 658 -8.88 15.66 23.40
CA ILE A 658 -9.73 15.58 22.21
C ILE A 658 -10.31 16.96 21.84
N THR A 659 -10.65 17.78 22.83
CA THR A 659 -11.12 19.17 22.61
C THR A 659 -10.04 19.98 21.91
N LYS A 660 -8.81 19.94 22.45
CA LYS A 660 -7.66 20.61 21.85
C LYS A 660 -7.39 20.11 20.43
N LEU A 661 -7.52 18.81 20.17
CA LEU A 661 -7.34 18.25 18.83
C LEU A 661 -8.41 18.76 17.85
N GLU A 662 -9.69 18.79 18.25
CA GLU A 662 -10.79 19.34 17.43
C GLU A 662 -10.56 20.81 17.10
N GLU A 663 -10.12 21.60 18.09
CA GLU A 663 -9.83 23.02 17.93
C GLU A 663 -8.65 23.27 16.99
N MET A 664 -7.59 22.46 17.11
CA MET A 664 -6.41 22.55 16.22
C MET A 664 -6.78 22.17 14.79
N LEU A 665 -7.50 21.06 14.57
CA LEU A 665 -8.00 20.68 13.24
C LEU A 665 -9.01 21.69 12.68
N GLY A 666 -9.76 22.37 13.55
CA GLY A 666 -10.72 23.41 13.21
C GLY A 666 -10.13 24.80 13.02
N CYS A 667 -8.81 24.97 13.09
CA CYS A 667 -8.12 26.26 13.03
C CYS A 667 -8.56 27.28 14.11
N LYS A 668 -9.19 26.82 15.20
CA LYS A 668 -9.63 27.68 16.31
C LYS A 668 -8.46 28.04 17.23
N VAL A 669 -7.49 27.15 17.34
CA VAL A 669 -6.27 27.32 18.14
C VAL A 669 -5.05 27.06 17.26
N PRO A 670 -3.99 27.90 17.34
CA PRO A 670 -2.76 27.66 16.59
C PRO A 670 -2.13 26.32 16.97
N VAL A 671 -1.54 25.63 15.99
CA VAL A 671 -0.69 24.48 16.29
C VAL A 671 0.50 24.97 17.12
N GLY A 672 0.57 24.54 18.37
CA GLY A 672 1.64 24.91 19.29
C GLY A 672 3.00 24.57 18.68
N LYS A 673 4.01 25.41 18.94
CA LYS A 673 5.38 25.16 18.50
C LYS A 673 5.79 23.75 18.98
N PRO A 674 6.34 22.88 18.11
CA PRO A 674 6.95 21.65 18.57
C PRO A 674 8.01 22.07 19.59
N VAL A 675 8.02 21.39 20.74
CA VAL A 675 9.14 21.49 21.67
C VAL A 675 10.37 21.23 20.82
N THR A 676 11.19 22.26 20.63
CA THR A 676 12.47 22.20 19.94
C THR A 676 13.24 21.02 20.50
N ALA A 677 13.23 19.91 19.78
CA ALA A 677 14.30 18.94 19.86
C ALA A 677 15.52 19.72 19.39
N LYS A 678 16.37 20.09 20.35
CA LYS A 678 17.67 20.72 20.11
C LYS A 678 18.35 19.94 18.98
N LEU A 679 18.57 20.63 17.85
CA LEU A 679 19.56 20.26 16.85
C LEU A 679 20.95 20.21 17.49
#